data_AF-A0A9N9WKE7-F1
#
_entry.id   AF-A0A9N9WKE7-F1
#
_cell.length_a   1.000
_cell.length_b   1.000
_cell.length_c   1.000
_cell.angle_alpha   90.00
_cell.angle_beta   90.00
_cell.angle_gamma   90.00
#
_symmetry.space_group_name_H-M   'P 1'
#
loop_
_entity.id
_entity.type
_entity.pdbx_description
1 polymer ?
#
loop_
_entity_poly.entity_id
_entity_poly.type
_entity_poly.pdbx_seq_one_letter_code
_entity_poly.pdbx_strand_id
1 'polypeptide(L)'
;MKYTQLLFVAVAVSAANVIKDPTAGYKEGDRFFYSPGDEDDILHLVDSHEAVDEEFIQHYARNPNNNVYWLFTRDNPDNHQVLHFNDIDSIYNSNFDTSKATVFLVHGWNGNGNNNKNRRLREDFLRDDDVNVIVLDWNRLANRNYVTAANGAPAVGRALGQFINWLVSLGASYDQIHLVGFSLGGPLVRNAGWETGGKIKRITVSAENITKDPTAGYKEGDRFFYFPGDGDHTLHLVDTQAPVDLEDNPDTHQVLQYNETFSVVHSNFDTSKDTVFLVHGWIGNGNNDMNRRLRDAFLQDGDVNIIVLDWSCLAYRDYVTAVLGVPEVGRALGRFINWLVSLGASYDKMHLVGFSLGGHVVGNAGRETGSQVRRITGLDPAGPLWHINEDRITENDAKYVEVIHTNANFLGYPNPCGDADFYPNGGVAKPYPHQTLPYSTLHFDEEKCITHTLSQFCYADLTFQGVSAANVIKDPTADYKEGDRFFYFPGDGDDTLHLVDSQEPIEQDFILNYARNPDNNAYWLFTRNNPDQQQVLHLNDAASLHNSNFDTSKDTVFLVHGWNGNGNNKMNKRLKEAFLQNNDVNIIVLDWNRLANRNYVTARNGVPAVGRALGQFINWLVSLGASYDKMHLVGFSLGAHLVGNAGRETGGKVSRITGLDPAGPLWSRNTDRITEEDAQYVEVIHTNTNFLGYTNPCGDADFYPNGGGSMPGCWTNTCSHGKAYDYMASTVTYNHLLANQCDTLRDATRNRCNGDLNPMGNSDLNKYKVASRQPPAGRDPRSEETPYS
;
A
#
# COMPACT_ATOMS: atom_id res chain seq x y z
N MET A 1 -38.78 -0.09 -22.73
CA MET A 1 -38.72 -0.96 -23.93
C MET A 1 -37.32 -1.11 -24.54
N LYS A 2 -36.33 -0.24 -24.26
CA LYS A 2 -34.95 -0.42 -24.77
C LYS A 2 -34.14 -1.54 -24.08
N TYR A 3 -34.42 -1.86 -22.80
CA TYR A 3 -33.71 -2.92 -22.08
C TYR A 3 -34.10 -4.35 -22.51
N THR A 4 -35.31 -4.55 -23.03
CA THR A 4 -35.79 -5.87 -23.44
C THR A 4 -35.23 -6.32 -24.78
N GLN A 5 -34.88 -5.41 -25.69
CA GLN A 5 -34.20 -5.77 -26.95
C GLN A 5 -32.72 -6.13 -26.75
N LEU A 6 -32.00 -5.47 -25.82
CA LEU A 6 -30.62 -5.84 -25.48
C LEU A 6 -30.54 -7.23 -24.87
N LEU A 7 -31.51 -7.61 -24.03
CA LEU A 7 -31.56 -8.96 -23.48
C LEU A 7 -31.81 -10.01 -24.57
N PHE A 8 -32.65 -9.71 -25.58
CA PHE A 8 -32.92 -10.67 -26.65
C PHE A 8 -31.76 -10.83 -27.64
N VAL A 9 -30.98 -9.77 -27.90
CA VAL A 9 -29.74 -9.91 -28.69
C VAL A 9 -28.66 -10.63 -27.87
N ALA A 10 -28.50 -10.32 -26.58
CA ALA A 10 -27.56 -11.04 -25.71
C ALA A 10 -27.94 -12.52 -25.54
N VAL A 11 -29.23 -12.86 -25.42
CA VAL A 11 -29.73 -14.23 -25.30
C VAL A 11 -29.68 -14.97 -26.64
N ALA A 12 -29.99 -14.32 -27.76
CA ALA A 12 -29.90 -14.95 -29.08
C ALA A 12 -28.44 -15.18 -29.52
N VAL A 13 -27.51 -14.34 -29.08
CA VAL A 13 -26.09 -14.46 -29.44
C VAL A 13 -25.30 -15.33 -28.45
N SER A 14 -25.68 -15.38 -27.17
CA SER A 14 -25.16 -16.39 -26.22
C SER A 14 -25.63 -17.81 -26.57
N ALA A 15 -26.80 -17.97 -27.20
CA ALA A 15 -27.24 -19.25 -27.74
C ALA A 15 -26.42 -19.75 -28.94
N ALA A 16 -25.56 -18.91 -29.53
CA ALA A 16 -24.69 -19.25 -30.65
C ALA A 16 -23.20 -19.40 -30.29
N ASN A 17 -22.79 -19.16 -29.03
CA ASN A 17 -21.38 -19.09 -28.62
C ASN A 17 -20.54 -18.04 -29.39
N VAL A 18 -21.12 -16.89 -29.80
CA VAL A 18 -20.40 -15.93 -30.67
C VAL A 18 -19.99 -14.61 -29.99
N ILE A 19 -20.61 -14.14 -28.89
CA ILE A 19 -20.23 -12.84 -28.27
C ILE A 19 -20.11 -12.94 -26.74
N LYS A 20 -18.98 -12.43 -26.22
CA LYS A 20 -18.64 -12.32 -24.80
C LYS A 20 -19.49 -11.26 -24.07
N ASP A 21 -19.59 -11.43 -22.75
CA ASP A 21 -20.16 -10.47 -21.79
C ASP A 21 -19.60 -9.04 -22.02
N PRO A 22 -20.45 -7.99 -22.10
CA PRO A 22 -20.02 -6.60 -22.23
C PRO A 22 -19.06 -6.10 -21.13
N THR A 23 -19.00 -6.81 -20.00
CA THR A 23 -18.09 -6.51 -18.88
C THR A 23 -16.76 -7.24 -18.96
N ALA A 24 -16.59 -8.18 -19.90
CA ALA A 24 -15.41 -9.04 -19.99
C ALA A 24 -14.16 -8.37 -20.60
N GLY A 25 -14.26 -7.10 -20.98
CA GLY A 25 -13.17 -6.33 -21.60
C GLY A 25 -12.76 -6.86 -22.99
N TYR A 26 -11.93 -6.09 -23.69
CA TYR A 26 -11.31 -6.53 -24.94
C TYR A 26 -10.12 -7.45 -24.62
N LYS A 27 -10.08 -8.67 -25.19
CA LYS A 27 -8.87 -9.51 -25.20
C LYS A 27 -8.28 -9.53 -26.59
N GLU A 28 -6.96 -9.48 -26.67
CA GLU A 28 -6.22 -9.56 -27.92
C GLU A 28 -6.58 -10.86 -28.68
N GLY A 29 -7.07 -10.71 -29.92
CA GLY A 29 -7.66 -11.79 -30.72
C GLY A 29 -9.19 -11.87 -30.70
N ASP A 30 -9.87 -11.03 -29.89
CA ASP A 30 -11.33 -10.93 -29.93
C ASP A 30 -11.78 -10.22 -31.20
N ARG A 31 -12.65 -10.91 -31.95
CA ARG A 31 -13.26 -10.34 -33.15
C ARG A 31 -14.23 -9.20 -32.83
N PHE A 32 -14.98 -9.31 -31.73
CA PHE A 32 -15.97 -8.31 -31.34
C PHE A 32 -15.72 -7.82 -29.92
N PHE A 33 -15.74 -6.51 -29.71
CA PHE A 33 -15.59 -5.89 -28.39
C PHE A 33 -16.42 -4.62 -28.27
N TYR A 34 -16.66 -4.15 -27.04
CA TYR A 34 -17.40 -2.90 -26.82
C TYR A 34 -16.44 -1.75 -26.52
N SER A 35 -16.63 -0.59 -27.17
CA SER A 35 -15.84 0.63 -26.98
C SER A 35 -16.77 1.83 -26.77
N PRO A 36 -16.59 2.65 -25.72
CA PRO A 36 -17.39 3.86 -25.54
C PRO A 36 -16.96 4.96 -26.53
N GLY A 37 -17.93 5.70 -27.06
CA GLY A 37 -17.66 6.92 -27.80
C GLY A 37 -17.44 8.12 -26.86
N ASP A 38 -16.51 9.02 -27.18
CA ASP A 38 -16.17 10.17 -26.32
C ASP A 38 -17.30 11.22 -26.21
N GLU A 39 -18.31 11.19 -27.09
CA GLU A 39 -19.44 12.12 -27.07
C GLU A 39 -20.76 11.55 -26.54
N ASP A 40 -20.97 10.24 -26.62
CA ASP A 40 -22.29 9.65 -26.40
C ASP A 40 -22.40 8.76 -25.15
N ASP A 41 -21.30 8.48 -24.45
CA ASP A 41 -21.25 7.60 -23.27
C ASP A 41 -21.90 6.21 -23.53
N ILE A 42 -22.02 5.83 -24.80
CA ILE A 42 -22.63 4.58 -25.24
C ILE A 42 -21.52 3.60 -25.62
N LEU A 43 -21.64 2.36 -25.14
CA LEU A 43 -20.79 1.25 -25.57
C LEU A 43 -21.19 0.81 -26.98
N HIS A 44 -20.32 1.06 -27.95
CA HIS A 44 -20.45 0.61 -29.33
C HIS A 44 -19.82 -0.75 -29.52
N LEU A 45 -20.52 -1.68 -30.18
CA LEU A 45 -19.93 -2.96 -30.59
C LEU A 45 -19.00 -2.73 -31.79
N VAL A 46 -17.71 -3.02 -31.62
CA VAL A 46 -16.65 -2.90 -32.61
C VAL A 46 -16.29 -4.28 -33.14
N ASP A 47 -16.25 -4.45 -34.47
CA ASP A 47 -15.65 -5.62 -35.14
C ASP A 47 -14.18 -5.28 -35.45
N SER A 48 -13.24 -5.98 -34.81
CA SER A 48 -11.80 -5.78 -35.01
C SER A 48 -11.32 -6.21 -36.40
N HIS A 49 -12.16 -6.92 -37.16
CA HIS A 49 -11.90 -7.30 -38.56
C HIS A 49 -12.60 -6.37 -39.57
N GLU A 50 -13.21 -5.26 -39.12
CA GLU A 50 -13.80 -4.29 -40.03
C GLU A 50 -12.73 -3.69 -40.97
N ALA A 51 -13.09 -3.48 -42.24
CA ALA A 51 -12.16 -3.02 -43.24
C ALA A 51 -11.61 -1.61 -42.89
N VAL A 52 -10.30 -1.46 -43.04
CA VAL A 52 -9.60 -0.19 -42.87
C VAL A 52 -9.71 0.63 -44.14
N ASP A 53 -10.20 1.86 -44.04
CA ASP A 53 -10.18 2.82 -45.15
C ASP A 53 -8.77 3.43 -45.30
N GLU A 54 -7.84 2.63 -45.85
CA GLU A 54 -6.44 3.01 -46.04
C GLU A 54 -6.27 4.21 -46.98
N GLU A 55 -7.13 4.33 -48.00
CA GLU A 55 -7.10 5.43 -48.98
C GLU A 55 -7.41 6.76 -48.29
N PHE A 56 -8.46 6.80 -47.46
CA PHE A 56 -8.79 7.99 -46.68
C PHE A 56 -7.68 8.33 -45.67
N ILE A 57 -7.11 7.35 -44.97
CA ILE A 57 -6.00 7.58 -44.03
C ILE A 57 -4.79 8.18 -44.74
N GLN A 58 -4.39 7.63 -45.90
CA GLN A 58 -3.22 8.10 -46.64
C GLN A 58 -3.40 9.54 -47.15
N HIS A 59 -4.61 9.91 -47.59
CA HIS A 59 -4.88 11.23 -48.15
C HIS A 59 -5.22 12.29 -47.09
N TYR A 60 -5.99 11.92 -46.07
CA TYR A 60 -6.51 12.85 -45.07
C TYR A 60 -5.52 13.10 -43.91
N ALA A 61 -5.04 12.02 -43.28
CA ALA A 61 -4.47 12.10 -41.94
C ALA A 61 -3.07 12.73 -41.89
N ARG A 62 -2.33 12.74 -42.99
CA ARG A 62 -0.93 13.20 -43.03
C ARG A 62 -0.75 14.71 -43.24
N ASN A 63 -1.80 15.43 -43.63
CA ASN A 63 -1.72 16.86 -43.91
C ASN A 63 -2.28 17.67 -42.72
N PRO A 64 -1.48 18.54 -42.06
CA PRO A 64 -1.96 19.37 -40.96
C PRO A 64 -3.17 20.22 -41.31
N ASN A 65 -3.27 20.71 -42.55
CA ASN A 65 -4.40 21.53 -43.00
C ASN A 65 -5.73 20.77 -43.14
N ASN A 66 -5.71 19.44 -43.03
CA ASN A 66 -6.95 18.66 -42.98
C ASN A 66 -7.56 18.62 -41.58
N ASN A 67 -6.83 19.02 -40.53
CA ASN A 67 -7.34 19.15 -39.18
C ASN A 67 -7.64 20.61 -38.85
N VAL A 68 -8.45 20.84 -37.80
CA VAL A 68 -8.78 22.20 -37.37
C VAL A 68 -8.18 22.46 -35.99
N TYR A 69 -7.47 23.59 -35.85
CA TYR A 69 -6.80 24.00 -34.61
C TYR A 69 -7.53 25.20 -34.02
N TRP A 70 -8.24 25.02 -32.91
CA TRP A 70 -9.05 26.04 -32.26
C TRP A 70 -8.30 26.69 -31.10
N LEU A 71 -7.89 27.95 -31.29
CA LEU A 71 -7.24 28.75 -30.27
C LEU A 71 -8.25 29.42 -29.34
N PHE A 72 -8.04 29.23 -28.05
CA PHE A 72 -8.66 29.97 -26.95
C PHE A 72 -7.58 30.62 -26.09
N THR A 73 -7.85 31.83 -25.63
CA THR A 73 -7.04 32.57 -24.65
C THR A 73 -7.98 33.22 -23.65
N ARG A 74 -7.44 33.87 -22.61
CA ARG A 74 -8.26 34.65 -21.66
C ARG A 74 -9.10 35.75 -22.33
N ASP A 75 -8.67 36.23 -23.49
CA ASP A 75 -9.36 37.27 -24.27
C ASP A 75 -10.47 36.70 -25.18
N ASN A 76 -10.47 35.39 -25.41
CA ASN A 76 -11.51 34.69 -26.18
C ASN A 76 -11.83 33.30 -25.61
N PRO A 77 -12.26 33.19 -24.34
CA PRO A 77 -12.38 31.90 -23.66
C PRO A 77 -13.49 31.01 -24.24
N ASP A 78 -14.52 31.63 -24.83
CA ASP A 78 -15.70 30.92 -25.34
C ASP A 78 -15.75 30.82 -26.87
N ASN A 79 -15.02 31.70 -27.59
CA ASN A 79 -15.06 31.79 -29.04
C ASN A 79 -13.67 31.51 -29.62
N HIS A 80 -13.49 30.33 -30.21
CA HIS A 80 -12.20 29.98 -30.79
C HIS A 80 -11.86 30.82 -32.02
N GLN A 81 -10.56 31.01 -32.24
CA GLN A 81 -10.00 31.44 -33.52
C GLN A 81 -9.34 30.22 -34.19
N VAL A 82 -9.49 30.07 -35.50
CA VAL A 82 -8.92 28.92 -36.22
C VAL A 82 -7.50 29.25 -36.67
N LEU A 83 -6.56 28.39 -36.35
CA LEU A 83 -5.17 28.47 -36.82
C LEU A 83 -4.98 27.51 -37.99
N HIS A 84 -4.27 27.95 -39.02
CA HIS A 84 -4.01 27.19 -40.24
C HIS A 84 -2.50 26.95 -40.39
N PHE A 85 -2.13 25.71 -40.73
CA PHE A 85 -0.72 25.33 -40.86
C PHE A 85 -0.07 26.02 -42.06
N ASN A 86 1.12 26.58 -41.84
CA ASN A 86 1.86 27.40 -42.83
C ASN A 86 1.14 28.68 -43.29
N ASP A 87 0.11 29.13 -42.56
CA ASP A 87 -0.56 30.40 -42.79
C ASP A 87 -0.23 31.37 -41.65
N ILE A 88 0.81 32.19 -41.86
CA ILE A 88 1.28 33.13 -40.84
C ILE A 88 0.24 34.22 -40.53
N ASP A 89 -0.63 34.56 -41.48
CA ASP A 89 -1.69 35.54 -41.27
C ASP A 89 -2.75 34.99 -40.29
N SER A 90 -2.98 33.67 -40.26
CA SER A 90 -3.85 33.04 -39.26
C SER A 90 -3.31 33.19 -37.82
N ILE A 91 -1.99 33.30 -37.65
CA ILE A 91 -1.36 33.56 -36.35
C ILE A 91 -1.47 35.04 -36.00
N TYR A 92 -1.05 35.94 -36.90
CA TYR A 92 -1.05 37.39 -36.66
C TYR A 92 -2.45 37.97 -36.42
N ASN A 93 -3.49 37.39 -37.02
CA ASN A 93 -4.87 37.82 -36.82
C ASN A 93 -5.58 37.10 -35.66
N SER A 94 -4.84 36.29 -34.89
CA SER A 94 -5.35 35.59 -33.70
C SER A 94 -4.76 36.17 -32.41
N ASN A 95 -5.25 35.70 -31.26
CA ASN A 95 -4.74 36.05 -29.95
C ASN A 95 -3.50 35.21 -29.56
N PHE A 96 -2.91 34.44 -30.48
CA PHE A 96 -1.80 33.55 -30.15
C PHE A 96 -0.55 34.34 -29.79
N ASP A 97 -0.03 34.10 -28.59
CA ASP A 97 1.20 34.74 -28.11
C ASP A 97 2.31 33.71 -27.97
N THR A 98 3.34 33.82 -28.81
CA THR A 98 4.47 32.88 -28.82
C THR A 98 5.28 32.86 -27.52
N SER A 99 5.18 33.89 -26.69
CA SER A 99 5.87 33.96 -25.39
C SER A 99 5.16 33.22 -24.27
N LYS A 100 3.86 32.92 -24.45
CA LYS A 100 3.03 32.23 -23.47
C LYS A 100 3.12 30.72 -23.62
N ALA A 101 2.97 30.03 -22.50
CA ALA A 101 2.83 28.58 -22.53
C ALA A 101 1.60 28.18 -23.35
N THR A 102 1.73 27.09 -24.09
CA THR A 102 0.71 26.64 -25.05
C THR A 102 0.29 25.22 -24.72
N VAL A 103 -0.98 25.05 -24.38
CA VAL A 103 -1.60 23.77 -24.06
C VAL A 103 -2.40 23.28 -25.26
N PHE A 104 -2.11 22.09 -25.77
CA PHE A 104 -2.90 21.45 -26.82
C PHE A 104 -3.86 20.43 -26.22
N LEU A 105 -5.15 20.51 -26.55
CA LEU A 105 -6.16 19.53 -26.12
C LEU A 105 -6.64 18.71 -27.32
N VAL A 106 -6.67 17.38 -27.21
CA VAL A 106 -7.02 16.47 -28.31
C VAL A 106 -8.06 15.44 -27.88
N HIS A 107 -9.22 15.42 -28.56
CA HIS A 107 -10.29 14.45 -28.31
C HIS A 107 -10.01 13.06 -28.94
N GLY A 108 -10.76 12.03 -28.56
CA GLY A 108 -10.67 10.68 -29.14
C GLY A 108 -11.83 10.27 -30.04
N TRP A 109 -12.15 8.96 -30.04
CA TRP A 109 -13.05 8.32 -31.02
C TRP A 109 -14.51 8.72 -30.83
N ASN A 110 -15.22 8.92 -31.93
CA ASN A 110 -16.61 9.39 -31.92
C ASN A 110 -16.75 10.70 -31.13
N GLY A 111 -15.89 11.68 -31.45
CA GLY A 111 -15.77 12.95 -30.75
C GLY A 111 -15.39 14.12 -31.67
N ASN A 112 -15.47 15.33 -31.12
CA ASN A 112 -15.09 16.58 -31.76
C ASN A 112 -14.42 17.55 -30.78
N GLY A 113 -13.85 18.64 -31.32
CA GLY A 113 -13.13 19.65 -30.54
C GLY A 113 -13.92 20.27 -29.38
N ASN A 114 -15.25 20.30 -29.42
CA ASN A 114 -16.11 20.93 -28.40
C ASN A 114 -16.66 19.95 -27.37
N ASN A 115 -16.07 18.75 -27.24
CA ASN A 115 -16.53 17.78 -26.26
C ASN A 115 -16.43 18.33 -24.81
N ASN A 116 -17.19 17.72 -23.90
CA ASN A 116 -17.30 18.17 -22.52
C ASN A 116 -15.96 18.17 -21.76
N LYS A 117 -15.03 17.27 -22.11
CA LYS A 117 -13.73 17.12 -21.45
C LYS A 117 -12.78 18.25 -21.83
N ASN A 118 -12.64 18.51 -23.14
CA ASN A 118 -11.86 19.63 -23.68
C ASN A 118 -12.39 20.97 -23.16
N ARG A 119 -13.72 21.13 -23.09
CA ARG A 119 -14.34 22.35 -22.56
C ARG A 119 -13.94 22.63 -21.11
N ARG A 120 -14.05 21.64 -20.21
CA ARG A 120 -13.71 21.80 -18.79
C ARG A 120 -12.23 22.11 -18.59
N LEU A 121 -11.34 21.37 -19.26
CA LEU A 121 -9.91 21.60 -19.11
C LEU A 121 -9.46 22.93 -19.68
N ARG A 122 -10.02 23.34 -20.83
CA ARG A 122 -9.81 24.68 -21.37
C ARG A 122 -10.21 25.73 -20.33
N GLU A 123 -11.38 25.59 -19.71
CA GLU A 123 -11.85 26.53 -18.67
C GLU A 123 -10.91 26.57 -17.46
N ASP A 124 -10.41 25.42 -17.00
CA ASP A 124 -9.46 25.35 -15.88
C ASP A 124 -8.10 25.99 -16.23
N PHE A 125 -7.51 25.65 -17.38
CA PHE A 125 -6.22 26.23 -17.79
C PHE A 125 -6.29 27.74 -17.99
N LEU A 126 -7.36 28.23 -18.62
CA LEU A 126 -7.54 29.67 -18.83
C LEU A 126 -7.84 30.42 -17.53
N ARG A 127 -8.47 29.76 -16.54
CA ARG A 127 -8.71 30.32 -15.21
C ARG A 127 -7.40 30.45 -14.43
N ASP A 128 -6.60 29.39 -14.43
CA ASP A 128 -5.48 29.25 -13.50
C ASP A 128 -4.20 29.93 -14.04
N ASP A 129 -3.98 29.92 -15.36
CA ASP A 129 -2.78 30.47 -15.99
C ASP A 129 -3.08 31.35 -17.22
N ASP A 130 -2.15 32.25 -17.57
CA ASP A 130 -2.23 33.06 -18.80
C ASP A 130 -1.54 32.33 -19.96
N VAL A 131 -2.28 31.46 -20.61
CA VAL A 131 -1.78 30.51 -21.61
C VAL A 131 -2.57 30.53 -22.91
N ASN A 132 -1.95 30.05 -23.99
CA ASN A 132 -2.66 29.69 -25.21
C ASN A 132 -3.24 28.28 -25.02
N VAL A 133 -4.53 28.07 -25.28
CA VAL A 133 -5.13 26.73 -25.33
C VAL A 133 -5.56 26.43 -26.76
N ILE A 134 -4.96 25.42 -27.40
CA ILE A 134 -5.28 25.02 -28.77
C ILE A 134 -5.96 23.66 -28.77
N VAL A 135 -7.22 23.58 -29.17
CA VAL A 135 -7.94 22.32 -29.32
C VAL A 135 -7.80 21.79 -30.74
N LEU A 136 -7.34 20.54 -30.89
CA LEU A 136 -7.29 19.85 -32.18
C LEU A 136 -8.60 19.11 -32.45
N ASP A 137 -9.35 19.54 -33.46
CA ASP A 137 -10.53 18.86 -33.97
C ASP A 137 -10.16 18.02 -35.22
N TRP A 138 -10.17 16.70 -35.05
CA TRP A 138 -9.87 15.71 -36.10
C TRP A 138 -11.08 14.80 -36.41
N ASN A 139 -12.28 15.29 -36.07
CA ASN A 139 -13.56 14.57 -36.15
C ASN A 139 -13.84 13.82 -37.46
N ARG A 140 -13.39 14.33 -38.63
CA ARG A 140 -13.66 13.68 -39.92
C ARG A 140 -13.02 12.29 -40.04
N LEU A 141 -11.92 12.06 -39.31
CA LEU A 141 -11.30 10.75 -39.17
C LEU A 141 -11.73 10.07 -37.87
N ALA A 142 -11.89 10.82 -36.76
CA ALA A 142 -12.27 10.27 -35.47
C ALA A 142 -13.69 9.65 -35.45
N ASN A 143 -14.59 10.08 -36.33
CA ASN A 143 -15.97 9.60 -36.40
C ASN A 143 -16.17 8.53 -37.49
N ARG A 144 -15.07 8.00 -38.07
CA ARG A 144 -15.12 6.78 -38.88
C ARG A 144 -15.21 5.55 -37.97
N ASN A 145 -15.34 4.36 -38.57
CA ASN A 145 -15.28 3.13 -37.79
C ASN A 145 -14.00 3.08 -36.96
N TYR A 146 -14.08 2.44 -35.79
CA TYR A 146 -13.03 2.47 -34.78
C TYR A 146 -11.68 2.01 -35.35
N VAL A 147 -11.69 0.95 -36.18
CA VAL A 147 -10.47 0.40 -36.78
C VAL A 147 -9.81 1.41 -37.71
N THR A 148 -10.56 2.13 -38.54
CA THR A 148 -10.05 3.19 -39.42
C THR A 148 -9.55 4.40 -38.62
N ALA A 149 -10.31 4.85 -37.62
CA ALA A 149 -9.92 5.97 -36.78
C ALA A 149 -8.63 5.68 -35.99
N ALA A 150 -8.50 4.47 -35.44
CA ALA A 150 -7.32 4.02 -34.70
C ALA A 150 -6.08 3.89 -35.62
N ASN A 151 -6.24 3.32 -36.82
CA ASN A 151 -5.15 3.24 -37.80
C ASN A 151 -4.74 4.62 -38.35
N GLY A 152 -5.67 5.57 -38.37
CA GLY A 152 -5.44 6.94 -38.83
C GLY A 152 -4.81 7.87 -37.80
N ALA A 153 -5.05 7.64 -36.51
CA ALA A 153 -4.60 8.52 -35.41
C ALA A 153 -3.08 8.81 -35.41
N PRO A 154 -2.17 7.85 -35.68
CA PRO A 154 -0.73 8.14 -35.74
C PRO A 154 -0.36 9.17 -36.82
N ALA A 155 -1.06 9.15 -37.97
CA ALA A 155 -0.81 10.10 -39.04
C ALA A 155 -1.28 11.51 -38.66
N VAL A 156 -2.43 11.64 -37.99
CA VAL A 156 -2.90 12.93 -37.46
C VAL A 156 -1.97 13.47 -36.37
N GLY A 157 -1.38 12.59 -35.55
CA GLY A 157 -0.37 12.97 -34.57
C GLY A 157 0.88 13.56 -35.20
N ARG A 158 1.39 12.95 -36.28
CA ARG A 158 2.48 13.56 -37.05
C ARG A 158 2.09 14.91 -37.64
N ALA A 159 0.88 15.04 -38.17
CA ALA A 159 0.39 16.33 -38.65
C ALA A 159 0.33 17.40 -37.53
N LEU A 160 -0.08 17.05 -36.31
CA LEU A 160 -0.03 17.95 -35.14
C LEU A 160 1.41 18.34 -34.78
N GLY A 161 2.36 17.40 -34.80
CA GLY A 161 3.76 17.73 -34.52
C GLY A 161 4.40 18.62 -35.58
N GLN A 162 4.04 18.46 -36.85
CA GLN A 162 4.43 19.40 -37.91
C GLN A 162 3.89 20.81 -37.64
N PHE A 163 2.62 20.91 -37.23
CA PHE A 163 2.02 22.18 -36.82
C PHE A 163 2.78 22.83 -35.66
N ILE A 164 3.14 22.06 -34.64
CA ILE A 164 3.91 22.57 -33.49
C ILE A 164 5.32 23.03 -33.90
N ASN A 165 6.04 22.24 -34.72
CA ASN A 165 7.35 22.63 -35.23
C ASN A 165 7.28 23.96 -35.99
N TRP A 166 6.21 24.19 -36.73
CA TRP A 166 5.97 25.47 -37.39
C TRP A 166 5.71 26.60 -36.40
N LEU A 167 4.88 26.42 -35.36
CA LEU A 167 4.70 27.43 -34.31
C LEU A 167 6.02 27.79 -33.60
N VAL A 168 6.87 26.80 -33.35
CA VAL A 168 8.21 27.03 -32.76
C VAL A 168 9.10 27.82 -33.71
N SER A 169 9.02 27.58 -35.01
CA SER A 169 9.72 28.40 -36.01
C SER A 169 9.27 29.86 -36.03
N LEU A 170 8.08 30.16 -35.50
CA LEU A 170 7.53 31.51 -35.35
C LEU A 170 7.87 32.16 -34.00
N GLY A 171 8.51 31.44 -33.07
CA GLY A 171 9.00 31.97 -31.79
C GLY A 171 8.45 31.28 -30.54
N ALA A 172 7.57 30.28 -30.67
CA ALA A 172 7.14 29.48 -29.52
C ALA A 172 8.28 28.59 -28.99
N SER A 173 8.26 28.25 -27.70
CA SER A 173 9.26 27.35 -27.10
C SER A 173 8.71 25.96 -26.86
N TYR A 174 9.47 24.91 -27.24
CA TYR A 174 9.11 23.52 -26.94
C TYR A 174 8.95 23.27 -25.43
N ASP A 175 9.74 23.95 -24.58
CA ASP A 175 9.70 23.80 -23.11
C ASP A 175 8.41 24.36 -22.49
N GLN A 176 7.71 25.23 -23.22
CA GLN A 176 6.46 25.85 -22.79
C GLN A 176 5.24 25.21 -23.44
N ILE A 177 5.40 24.12 -24.18
CA ILE A 177 4.30 23.38 -24.81
C ILE A 177 3.88 22.21 -23.92
N HIS A 178 2.57 22.07 -23.74
CA HIS A 178 1.95 20.94 -23.04
C HIS A 178 0.93 20.27 -23.96
N LEU A 179 1.09 18.98 -24.25
CA LEU A 179 0.10 18.23 -25.04
C LEU A 179 -0.79 17.41 -24.11
N VAL A 180 -2.11 17.46 -24.31
CA VAL A 180 -3.10 16.72 -23.52
C VAL A 180 -4.04 15.96 -24.46
N GLY A 181 -4.05 14.63 -24.38
CA GLY A 181 -4.88 13.78 -25.25
C GLY A 181 -5.78 12.81 -24.47
N PHE A 182 -7.02 12.60 -24.96
CA PHE A 182 -8.01 11.67 -24.40
C PHE A 182 -8.29 10.53 -25.38
N SER A 183 -8.47 9.29 -24.89
CA SER A 183 -8.83 8.14 -25.75
C SER A 183 -7.89 8.01 -26.99
N LEU A 184 -8.40 7.96 -28.23
CA LEU A 184 -7.59 7.98 -29.46
C LEU A 184 -6.81 9.30 -29.69
N GLY A 185 -7.11 10.37 -28.95
CA GLY A 185 -6.28 11.58 -28.87
C GLY A 185 -4.97 11.36 -28.10
N GLY A 186 -4.90 10.34 -27.25
CA GLY A 186 -3.69 9.96 -26.51
C GLY A 186 -2.53 9.46 -27.38
N PRO A 187 -2.74 8.46 -28.26
CA PRO A 187 -1.77 8.08 -29.28
C PRO A 187 -1.39 9.26 -30.18
N LEU A 188 -2.33 10.17 -30.45
CA LEU A 188 -2.15 11.32 -31.32
C LEU A 188 -1.12 12.30 -30.74
N VAL A 189 -1.27 12.71 -29.46
CA VAL A 189 -0.31 13.61 -28.80
C VAL A 189 1.07 12.97 -28.59
N ARG A 190 1.14 11.65 -28.43
CA ARG A 190 2.43 10.91 -28.43
C ARG A 190 3.14 10.98 -29.78
N ASN A 191 2.40 10.77 -30.87
CA ASN A 191 2.96 10.86 -32.22
C ASN A 191 3.36 12.30 -32.57
N ALA A 192 2.63 13.30 -32.06
CA ALA A 192 3.03 14.71 -32.17
C ALA A 192 4.34 14.99 -31.42
N GLY A 193 4.47 14.50 -30.19
CA GLY A 193 5.72 14.57 -29.43
C GLY A 193 6.91 13.98 -30.19
N TRP A 194 6.75 12.80 -30.79
CA TRP A 194 7.78 12.20 -31.63
C TRP A 194 8.11 13.04 -32.87
N GLU A 195 7.11 13.51 -33.61
CA GLU A 195 7.35 14.34 -34.81
C GLU A 195 8.07 15.67 -34.48
N THR A 196 7.95 16.18 -33.24
CA THR A 196 8.73 17.34 -32.77
C THR A 196 10.18 17.00 -32.36
N GLY A 197 10.62 15.76 -32.61
CA GLY A 197 11.94 15.27 -32.22
C GLY A 197 12.07 14.99 -30.73
N GLY A 198 10.96 14.78 -30.02
CA GLY A 198 10.95 14.53 -28.57
C GLY A 198 11.23 15.77 -27.71
N LYS A 199 11.17 16.97 -28.29
CA LYS A 199 11.56 18.22 -27.60
C LYS A 199 10.51 18.73 -26.61
N ILE A 200 9.26 18.29 -26.72
CA ILE A 200 8.19 18.69 -25.81
C ILE A 200 8.26 17.83 -24.54
N LYS A 201 8.59 18.46 -23.40
CA LYS A 201 8.78 17.76 -22.11
C LYS A 201 7.48 17.47 -21.35
N ARG A 202 6.37 18.14 -21.70
CA ARG A 202 5.06 17.97 -21.03
C ARG A 202 4.04 17.35 -21.98
N ILE A 203 3.78 16.06 -21.83
CA ILE A 203 2.73 15.33 -22.55
C ILE A 203 1.89 14.55 -21.53
N THR A 204 0.61 14.86 -21.44
CA THR A 204 -0.37 14.20 -20.58
C THR A 204 -1.33 13.41 -21.45
N VAL A 205 -1.53 12.14 -21.12
CA VAL A 205 -2.54 11.32 -21.78
C VAL A 205 -3.51 10.83 -20.73
N SER A 206 -4.77 11.22 -20.87
CA SER A 206 -5.86 10.73 -20.05
C SER A 206 -6.44 9.47 -20.69
N ALA A 207 -6.34 8.35 -19.98
CA ALA A 207 -6.86 7.07 -20.43
C ALA A 207 -8.37 6.98 -20.14
N GLU A 208 -9.19 7.41 -21.10
CA GLU A 208 -10.52 6.84 -21.28
C GLU A 208 -10.48 6.01 -22.57
N ASN A 209 -10.11 4.74 -22.42
CA ASN A 209 -10.12 3.68 -23.44
C ASN A 209 -9.32 3.95 -24.73
N ILE A 210 -8.02 3.72 -24.64
CA ILE A 210 -7.36 2.83 -25.61
C ILE A 210 -7.52 1.44 -25.02
N THR A 211 -8.01 0.50 -25.79
CA THR A 211 -8.21 -0.92 -25.41
C THR A 211 -6.89 -1.61 -25.05
N LYS A 212 -6.42 -1.36 -23.84
CA LYS A 212 -5.76 -2.31 -22.94
C LYS A 212 -6.23 -1.89 -21.54
N ASP A 213 -7.05 -2.77 -20.96
CA ASP A 213 -7.56 -2.70 -19.60
C ASP A 213 -6.52 -2.08 -18.62
N PRO A 214 -6.90 -1.13 -17.75
CA PRO A 214 -6.04 -0.59 -16.67
C PRO A 214 -5.48 -1.66 -15.72
N THR A 215 -5.93 -2.90 -15.84
CA THR A 215 -5.44 -4.10 -15.14
C THR A 215 -4.62 -5.05 -16.03
N ALA A 216 -4.29 -4.70 -17.28
CA ALA A 216 -3.60 -5.58 -18.24
C ALA A 216 -2.07 -5.59 -18.19
N GLY A 217 -1.42 -4.66 -17.48
CA GLY A 217 0.04 -4.61 -17.34
C GLY A 217 0.85 -4.42 -18.64
N TYR A 218 2.14 -4.16 -18.44
CA TYR A 218 3.18 -4.04 -19.48
C TYR A 218 3.32 -5.35 -20.27
N LYS A 219 3.39 -5.28 -21.61
CA LYS A 219 3.85 -6.38 -22.47
C LYS A 219 5.12 -5.96 -23.21
N GLU A 220 6.02 -6.90 -23.40
CA GLU A 220 7.33 -6.64 -23.98
C GLU A 220 7.25 -6.22 -25.46
N GLY A 221 7.92 -5.12 -25.80
CA GLY A 221 7.83 -4.44 -27.10
C GLY A 221 6.94 -3.18 -27.10
N ASP A 222 6.19 -2.93 -26.01
CA ASP A 222 5.35 -1.75 -25.87
C ASP A 222 6.22 -0.49 -25.68
N ARG A 223 6.12 0.45 -26.63
CA ARG A 223 6.84 1.72 -26.55
C ARG A 223 6.29 2.65 -25.47
N PHE A 224 4.99 2.59 -25.18
CA PHE A 224 4.37 3.42 -24.17
C PHE A 224 3.50 2.59 -23.22
N PHE A 225 3.65 2.78 -21.90
CA PHE A 225 2.81 2.16 -20.88
C PHE A 225 2.53 3.15 -19.73
N TYR A 226 1.50 2.90 -18.92
CA TYR A 226 1.20 3.73 -17.76
C TYR A 226 1.83 3.12 -16.49
N PHE A 227 2.49 3.95 -15.70
CA PHE A 227 3.10 3.58 -14.43
C PHE A 227 2.69 4.59 -13.35
N PRO A 228 2.19 4.14 -12.18
CA PRO A 228 1.88 5.05 -11.09
C PRO A 228 3.16 5.65 -10.49
N GLY A 229 3.14 6.94 -10.17
CA GLY A 229 4.27 7.62 -9.53
C GLY A 229 4.29 7.35 -8.02
N ASP A 230 5.43 6.88 -7.50
CA ASP A 230 5.60 6.43 -6.10
C ASP A 230 5.54 7.55 -5.02
N GLY A 231 5.00 8.73 -5.34
CA GLY A 231 4.86 9.86 -4.41
C GLY A 231 3.56 10.66 -4.48
N ASP A 232 2.73 10.47 -5.51
CA ASP A 232 1.50 11.25 -5.70
C ASP A 232 0.26 10.44 -6.08
N HIS A 233 0.41 9.12 -6.31
CA HIS A 233 -0.66 8.21 -6.71
C HIS A 233 -1.36 8.55 -8.04
N THR A 234 -0.71 9.29 -8.93
CA THR A 234 -1.19 9.52 -10.31
C THR A 234 -0.51 8.61 -11.34
N LEU A 235 -1.25 8.21 -12.38
CA LEU A 235 -0.74 7.38 -13.49
C LEU A 235 0.02 8.25 -14.49
N HIS A 236 1.32 8.02 -14.63
CA HIS A 236 2.19 8.69 -15.60
C HIS A 236 2.41 7.80 -16.82
N LEU A 237 2.53 8.41 -17.98
CA LEU A 237 2.77 7.70 -19.22
C LEU A 237 4.27 7.63 -19.51
N VAL A 238 4.83 6.42 -19.55
CA VAL A 238 6.26 6.12 -19.75
C VAL A 238 6.51 5.76 -21.23
N ASP A 239 7.47 6.43 -21.90
CA ASP A 239 7.98 6.12 -23.26
C ASP A 239 9.34 5.41 -23.15
N THR A 240 9.47 4.21 -23.70
CA THR A 240 10.69 3.38 -23.64
C THR A 240 11.73 3.73 -24.70
N GLN A 241 11.49 4.74 -25.56
CA GLN A 241 12.42 5.16 -26.63
C GLN A 241 12.70 6.68 -26.65
N ALA A 242 12.50 7.39 -25.56
CA ALA A 242 12.93 8.79 -25.44
C ALA A 242 14.47 8.90 -25.61
N PRO A 243 15.00 9.91 -26.33
CA PRO A 243 16.44 10.14 -26.36
C PRO A 243 16.92 10.48 -24.94
N VAL A 244 18.09 9.94 -24.57
CA VAL A 244 18.75 10.26 -23.30
C VAL A 244 19.11 11.76 -23.33
N ASP A 245 18.36 12.57 -22.59
CA ASP A 245 18.79 13.92 -22.19
C ASP A 245 19.66 13.72 -20.94
N LEU A 246 20.97 13.86 -21.14
CA LEU A 246 21.94 14.04 -20.06
C LEU A 246 21.89 15.50 -19.61
N GLU A 247 22.04 15.69 -18.30
CA GLU A 247 22.33 16.93 -17.56
C GLU A 247 21.10 17.71 -17.07
N ASP A 248 20.86 17.96 -15.77
CA ASP A 248 21.61 17.78 -14.51
C ASP A 248 20.56 17.56 -13.39
N ASN A 249 20.73 16.76 -12.32
CA ASN A 249 21.77 16.78 -11.27
C ASN A 249 21.35 15.74 -10.17
N PRO A 250 22.20 15.14 -9.30
CA PRO A 250 23.63 14.80 -9.33
C PRO A 250 23.85 13.27 -9.17
N ASP A 251 24.22 12.50 -10.21
CA ASP A 251 24.45 11.02 -10.06
C ASP A 251 25.14 10.37 -11.30
N THR A 252 26.14 11.00 -11.90
CA THR A 252 26.81 10.47 -13.11
C THR A 252 27.65 9.22 -12.81
N HIS A 253 27.21 8.04 -13.29
CA HIS A 253 28.00 6.81 -13.25
C HIS A 253 29.21 6.92 -14.21
N GLN A 254 30.31 6.23 -13.88
CA GLN A 254 31.52 6.18 -14.70
C GLN A 254 31.65 4.78 -15.31
N VAL A 255 31.96 4.72 -16.61
CA VAL A 255 32.06 3.45 -17.34
C VAL A 255 33.46 2.86 -17.14
N LEU A 256 33.51 1.68 -16.51
CA LEU A 256 34.72 0.87 -16.40
C LEU A 256 34.80 -0.10 -17.58
N GLN A 257 35.86 0.00 -18.38
CA GLN A 257 36.10 -0.88 -19.51
C GLN A 257 37.17 -1.92 -19.16
N TYR A 258 36.82 -3.20 -19.37
CA TYR A 258 37.73 -4.32 -19.11
C TYR A 258 39.04 -4.17 -19.88
N ASN A 259 40.17 -4.41 -19.20
CA ASN A 259 41.53 -4.24 -19.71
C ASN A 259 41.92 -2.80 -20.12
N GLU A 260 41.09 -1.80 -19.82
CA GLU A 260 41.45 -0.40 -19.99
C GLU A 260 41.74 0.22 -18.63
N THR A 261 42.97 0.05 -18.13
CA THR A 261 43.38 0.60 -16.82
C THR A 261 43.12 2.10 -16.72
N PHE A 262 43.14 2.81 -17.85
CA PHE A 262 42.77 4.23 -17.95
C PHE A 262 41.35 4.51 -17.44
N SER A 263 40.38 3.65 -17.75
CA SER A 263 38.98 3.80 -17.32
C SER A 263 38.81 3.67 -15.80
N VAL A 264 39.64 2.86 -15.15
CA VAL A 264 39.65 2.69 -13.69
C VAL A 264 40.36 3.87 -13.02
N VAL A 265 41.55 4.25 -13.53
CA VAL A 265 42.36 5.34 -12.95
C VAL A 265 41.67 6.71 -13.06
N HIS A 266 40.81 6.91 -14.05
CA HIS A 266 40.05 8.17 -14.23
C HIS A 266 38.61 8.08 -13.71
N SER A 267 38.27 6.99 -13.01
CA SER A 267 37.03 6.90 -12.26
C SER A 267 37.26 7.20 -10.78
N ASN A 268 36.18 7.25 -10.01
CA ASN A 268 36.14 7.38 -8.56
C ASN A 268 36.28 6.03 -7.85
N PHE A 269 36.58 4.95 -8.59
CA PHE A 269 36.75 3.62 -8.01
C PHE A 269 37.95 3.57 -7.08
N ASP A 270 37.70 3.21 -5.82
CA ASP A 270 38.72 3.12 -4.78
C ASP A 270 38.90 1.66 -4.34
N THR A 271 40.04 1.08 -4.67
CA THR A 271 40.37 -0.33 -4.34
C THR A 271 40.37 -0.63 -2.84
N SER A 272 40.42 0.40 -1.98
CA SER A 272 40.37 0.26 -0.53
C SER A 272 38.96 0.14 0.05
N LYS A 273 37.92 0.52 -0.70
CA LYS A 273 36.51 0.47 -0.25
C LYS A 273 35.87 -0.89 -0.49
N ASP A 274 34.81 -1.16 0.26
CA ASP A 274 33.93 -2.28 -0.05
C ASP A 274 33.28 -2.05 -1.42
N THR A 275 33.17 -3.10 -2.22
CA THR A 275 32.69 -3.01 -3.61
C THR A 275 31.49 -3.93 -3.79
N VAL A 276 30.34 -3.34 -4.11
CA VAL A 276 29.10 -4.06 -4.38
C VAL A 276 28.87 -4.11 -5.88
N PHE A 277 28.67 -5.31 -6.41
CA PHE A 277 28.29 -5.52 -7.80
C PHE A 277 26.79 -5.79 -7.89
N LEU A 278 26.08 -5.04 -8.74
CA LEU A 278 24.65 -5.22 -8.95
C LEU A 278 24.40 -5.76 -10.36
N VAL A 279 23.64 -6.85 -10.47
CA VAL A 279 23.39 -7.54 -11.73
C VAL A 279 21.89 -7.78 -11.95
N HIS A 280 21.36 -7.17 -13.01
CA HIS A 280 19.94 -7.28 -13.37
C HIS A 280 19.58 -8.64 -14.01
N GLY A 281 18.29 -8.95 -14.04
CA GLY A 281 17.73 -10.15 -14.69
C GLY A 281 17.40 -9.99 -16.17
N TRP A 282 16.62 -10.96 -16.70
CA TRP A 282 16.09 -10.96 -18.07
C TRP A 282 15.23 -9.70 -18.35
N ILE A 283 15.38 -9.08 -19.52
CA ILE A 283 14.70 -7.82 -19.91
C ILE A 283 15.10 -6.61 -19.03
N GLY A 284 16.16 -6.73 -18.23
CA GLY A 284 16.74 -5.63 -17.46
C GLY A 284 17.82 -4.86 -18.22
N ASN A 285 18.25 -3.74 -17.64
CA ASN A 285 19.45 -3.00 -18.03
C ASN A 285 20.15 -2.43 -16.77
N GLY A 286 21.30 -1.78 -16.94
CA GLY A 286 22.09 -1.23 -15.85
C GLY A 286 21.41 -0.14 -15.03
N ASN A 287 20.38 0.53 -15.57
CA ASN A 287 19.66 1.61 -14.89
C ASN A 287 18.24 1.21 -14.44
N ASN A 288 17.97 -0.09 -14.34
CA ASN A 288 16.67 -0.56 -13.89
C ASN A 288 16.40 -0.19 -12.41
N ASP A 289 15.13 -0.22 -12.01
CA ASP A 289 14.69 0.18 -10.67
C ASP A 289 15.40 -0.60 -9.55
N MET A 290 15.71 -1.87 -9.78
CA MET A 290 16.48 -2.70 -8.87
C MET A 290 17.84 -2.08 -8.55
N ASN A 291 18.62 -1.82 -9.59
CA ASN A 291 19.98 -1.34 -9.47
C ASN A 291 19.99 0.05 -8.83
N ARG A 292 19.03 0.91 -9.17
CA ARG A 292 18.89 2.24 -8.55
C ARG A 292 18.60 2.15 -7.06
N ARG A 293 17.60 1.35 -6.66
CA ARG A 293 17.21 1.21 -5.24
C ARG A 293 18.29 0.55 -4.39
N LEU A 294 18.92 -0.51 -4.89
CA LEU A 294 20.01 -1.18 -4.17
C LEU A 294 21.25 -0.27 -4.08
N ARG A 295 21.61 0.42 -5.18
CA ARG A 295 22.67 1.44 -5.16
C ARG A 295 22.40 2.47 -4.08
N ASP A 296 21.20 3.05 -4.05
CA ASP A 296 20.85 4.11 -3.10
C ASP A 296 20.87 3.58 -1.66
N ALA A 297 20.38 2.35 -1.43
CA ALA A 297 20.44 1.71 -0.11
C ALA A 297 21.87 1.50 0.38
N PHE A 298 22.75 0.96 -0.47
CA PHE A 298 24.15 0.73 -0.10
C PHE A 298 24.95 2.03 0.08
N LEU A 299 24.69 3.05 -0.75
CA LEU A 299 25.34 4.37 -0.64
C LEU A 299 24.85 5.16 0.58
N GLN A 300 23.63 4.90 1.06
CA GLN A 300 23.13 5.47 2.33
C GLN A 300 23.69 4.74 3.55
N ASP A 301 23.90 3.43 3.48
CA ASP A 301 24.44 2.61 4.57
C ASP A 301 25.96 2.83 4.78
N GLY A 302 26.71 3.11 3.72
CA GLY A 302 28.14 3.36 3.84
C GLY A 302 28.84 3.89 2.59
N ASP A 303 30.09 4.31 2.77
CA ASP A 303 30.96 4.76 1.68
C ASP A 303 31.57 3.55 0.94
N VAL A 304 30.85 3.07 -0.07
CA VAL A 304 31.19 1.87 -0.86
C VAL A 304 31.32 2.21 -2.36
N ASN A 305 32.05 1.37 -3.10
CA ASN A 305 31.98 1.36 -4.56
C ASN A 305 30.74 0.58 -5.00
N ILE A 306 29.94 1.14 -5.90
CA ILE A 306 28.86 0.41 -6.59
C ILE A 306 29.24 0.21 -8.06
N ILE A 307 29.27 -1.03 -8.52
CA ILE A 307 29.51 -1.38 -9.92
C ILE A 307 28.28 -2.11 -10.45
N VAL A 308 27.65 -1.58 -11.49
CA VAL A 308 26.49 -2.22 -12.11
C VAL A 308 26.87 -2.88 -13.42
N LEU A 309 26.54 -4.16 -13.57
CA LEU A 309 26.72 -4.86 -14.84
C LEU A 309 25.49 -4.65 -15.73
N ASP A 310 25.66 -3.94 -16.83
CA ASP A 310 24.68 -3.89 -17.92
C ASP A 310 24.99 -4.96 -18.96
N TRP A 311 24.16 -6.01 -18.99
CA TRP A 311 24.22 -7.09 -20.00
C TRP A 311 22.96 -7.12 -20.87
N SER A 312 22.26 -5.98 -20.97
CA SER A 312 21.00 -5.80 -21.70
C SER A 312 21.04 -6.25 -23.16
N CYS A 313 22.21 -6.18 -23.80
CA CYS A 313 22.43 -6.64 -25.17
C CYS A 313 22.05 -8.12 -25.39
N LEU A 314 22.21 -8.95 -24.35
CA LEU A 314 21.85 -10.36 -24.34
C LEU A 314 20.59 -10.61 -23.49
N ALA A 315 20.38 -9.83 -22.42
CA ALA A 315 19.20 -9.94 -21.58
C ALA A 315 17.89 -9.55 -22.29
N TYR A 316 17.92 -8.73 -23.35
CA TYR A 316 16.76 -8.39 -24.20
C TYR A 316 16.49 -9.40 -25.33
N ARG A 317 17.29 -10.46 -25.44
CA ARG A 317 16.99 -11.57 -26.35
C ARG A 317 15.91 -12.46 -25.74
N ASP A 318 15.39 -13.39 -26.54
CA ASP A 318 14.44 -14.37 -26.03
C ASP A 318 15.03 -15.11 -24.81
N TYR A 319 14.16 -15.54 -23.89
CA TYR A 319 14.57 -16.12 -22.61
C TYR A 319 15.55 -17.29 -22.75
N VAL A 320 15.38 -18.14 -23.76
CA VAL A 320 16.27 -19.29 -23.98
C VAL A 320 17.66 -18.81 -24.38
N THR A 321 17.76 -17.86 -25.29
CA THR A 321 19.03 -17.23 -25.68
C THR A 321 19.71 -16.53 -24.49
N ALA A 322 18.94 -15.83 -23.66
CA ALA A 322 19.46 -15.18 -22.45
C ALA A 322 19.99 -16.22 -21.43
N VAL A 323 19.24 -17.31 -21.19
CA VAL A 323 19.63 -18.43 -20.30
C VAL A 323 20.93 -19.08 -20.77
N LEU A 324 21.06 -19.40 -22.06
CA LEU A 324 22.28 -19.99 -22.62
C LEU A 324 23.49 -19.03 -22.54
N GLY A 325 23.22 -17.72 -22.45
CA GLY A 325 24.22 -16.68 -22.32
C GLY A 325 24.76 -16.45 -20.91
N VAL A 326 23.99 -16.80 -19.87
CA VAL A 326 24.32 -16.52 -18.46
C VAL A 326 25.73 -17.00 -18.06
N PRO A 327 26.17 -18.23 -18.39
CA PRO A 327 27.50 -18.69 -17.98
C PRO A 327 28.62 -17.83 -18.57
N GLU A 328 28.49 -17.37 -19.82
CA GLU A 328 29.49 -16.52 -20.46
C GLU A 328 29.51 -15.10 -19.92
N VAL A 329 28.33 -14.55 -19.59
CA VAL A 329 28.22 -13.24 -18.92
C VAL A 329 28.84 -13.29 -17.52
N GLY A 330 28.56 -14.36 -16.76
CA GLY A 330 29.17 -14.59 -15.45
C GLY A 330 30.68 -14.74 -15.52
N ARG A 331 31.20 -15.53 -16.47
CA ARG A 331 32.65 -15.63 -16.73
C ARG A 331 33.26 -14.28 -17.12
N ALA A 332 32.58 -13.48 -17.93
CA ALA A 332 33.05 -12.14 -18.27
C ALA A 332 33.14 -11.23 -17.03
N LEU A 333 32.13 -11.25 -16.15
CA LEU A 333 32.14 -10.52 -14.88
C LEU A 333 33.24 -11.03 -13.94
N GLY A 334 33.44 -12.34 -13.81
CA GLY A 334 34.50 -12.91 -12.99
C GLY A 334 35.90 -12.52 -13.47
N ARG A 335 36.14 -12.54 -14.79
CA ARG A 335 37.39 -12.04 -15.38
C ARG A 335 37.61 -10.55 -15.11
N PHE A 336 36.55 -9.75 -15.14
CA PHE A 336 36.60 -8.34 -14.76
C PHE A 336 36.95 -8.14 -13.28
N ILE A 337 36.36 -8.94 -12.38
CA ILE A 337 36.68 -8.93 -10.94
C ILE A 337 38.15 -9.31 -10.70
N ASN A 338 38.62 -10.40 -11.31
CA ASN A 338 40.03 -10.82 -11.21
C ASN A 338 40.99 -9.73 -11.69
N TRP A 339 40.59 -8.99 -12.73
CA TRP A 339 41.34 -7.82 -13.21
C TRP A 339 41.34 -6.67 -12.21
N LEU A 340 40.21 -6.32 -11.57
CA LEU A 340 40.19 -5.31 -10.50
C LEU A 340 41.06 -5.72 -9.31
N VAL A 341 41.10 -7.01 -8.97
CA VAL A 341 42.03 -7.54 -7.95
C VAL A 341 43.49 -7.38 -8.39
N SER A 342 43.81 -7.60 -9.66
CA SER A 342 45.15 -7.32 -10.20
C SER A 342 45.56 -5.84 -10.09
N LEU A 343 44.58 -4.93 -10.01
CA LEU A 343 44.79 -3.48 -9.82
C LEU A 343 44.83 -3.06 -8.35
N GLY A 344 44.63 -3.98 -7.40
CA GLY A 344 44.73 -3.74 -5.95
C GLY A 344 43.44 -3.89 -5.16
N ALA A 345 42.31 -4.24 -5.80
CA ALA A 345 41.08 -4.59 -5.08
C ALA A 345 41.22 -5.93 -4.34
N SER A 346 40.32 -6.23 -3.40
CA SER A 346 40.34 -7.47 -2.62
C SER A 346 39.01 -8.22 -2.72
N TYR A 347 39.08 -9.54 -2.96
CA TYR A 347 37.90 -10.42 -2.93
C TYR A 347 37.15 -10.36 -1.58
N ASP A 348 37.86 -10.15 -0.47
CA ASP A 348 37.27 -10.05 0.87
C ASP A 348 36.39 -8.82 1.06
N LYS A 349 36.48 -7.85 0.17
CA LYS A 349 35.69 -6.61 0.20
C LYS A 349 34.56 -6.59 -0.83
N MET A 350 34.34 -7.71 -1.52
CA MET A 350 33.39 -7.78 -2.63
C MET A 350 32.10 -8.48 -2.24
N HIS A 351 30.98 -7.89 -2.68
CA HIS A 351 29.64 -8.44 -2.53
C HIS A 351 28.93 -8.39 -3.87
N LEU A 352 28.55 -9.55 -4.42
CA LEU A 352 27.79 -9.60 -5.68
C LEU A 352 26.31 -9.85 -5.38
N VAL A 353 25.43 -9.02 -5.92
CA VAL A 353 23.98 -9.11 -5.77
C VAL A 353 23.36 -9.29 -7.15
N GLY A 354 22.65 -10.39 -7.35
CA GLY A 354 22.08 -10.73 -8.65
C GLY A 354 20.62 -11.11 -8.54
N PHE A 355 19.78 -10.57 -9.43
CA PHE A 355 18.34 -10.81 -9.46
C PHE A 355 17.91 -11.67 -10.64
N SER A 356 17.01 -12.64 -10.41
CA SER A 356 16.51 -13.52 -11.48
C SER A 356 17.68 -14.19 -12.22
N LEU A 357 17.78 -14.10 -13.56
CA LEU A 357 18.97 -14.59 -14.30
C LEU A 357 20.29 -13.97 -13.80
N GLY A 358 20.25 -12.74 -13.30
CA GLY A 358 21.39 -12.08 -12.68
C GLY A 358 21.91 -12.82 -11.44
N GLY A 359 21.05 -13.54 -10.71
CA GLY A 359 21.44 -14.41 -9.60
C GLY A 359 22.36 -15.55 -10.05
N HIS A 360 22.09 -16.13 -11.22
CA HIS A 360 22.96 -17.13 -11.82
C HIS A 360 24.21 -16.51 -12.45
N VAL A 361 24.13 -15.29 -12.99
CA VAL A 361 25.32 -14.54 -13.47
C VAL A 361 26.31 -14.32 -12.33
N VAL A 362 25.85 -13.88 -11.15
CA VAL A 362 26.74 -13.66 -9.99
C VAL A 362 27.32 -14.96 -9.43
N GLY A 363 26.57 -16.07 -9.46
CA GLY A 363 27.09 -17.39 -9.11
C GLY A 363 28.23 -17.84 -10.04
N ASN A 364 28.03 -17.71 -11.37
CA ASN A 364 29.08 -18.01 -12.35
C ASN A 364 30.29 -17.07 -12.22
N ALA A 365 30.06 -15.80 -11.91
CA ALA A 365 31.15 -14.85 -11.65
C ALA A 365 31.95 -15.24 -10.42
N GLY A 366 31.28 -15.60 -9.31
CA GLY A 366 31.92 -16.12 -8.11
C GLY A 366 32.80 -17.34 -8.41
N ARG A 367 32.28 -18.30 -9.15
CA ARG A 367 33.03 -19.50 -9.58
C ARG A 367 34.27 -19.19 -10.42
N GLU A 368 34.16 -18.24 -11.35
CA GLU A 368 35.29 -17.78 -12.17
C GLU A 368 36.37 -17.04 -11.34
N THR A 369 36.01 -16.46 -10.19
CA THR A 369 36.97 -15.91 -9.22
C THR A 369 37.61 -16.98 -8.31
N GLY A 370 37.30 -18.27 -8.53
CA GLY A 370 37.70 -19.36 -7.63
C GLY A 370 36.96 -19.34 -6.29
N SER A 371 35.73 -18.80 -6.27
CA SER A 371 34.88 -18.67 -5.09
C SER A 371 35.48 -17.84 -3.95
N GLN A 372 36.40 -16.92 -4.29
CA GLN A 372 37.14 -16.16 -3.29
C GLN A 372 36.40 -14.93 -2.77
N VAL A 373 35.37 -14.46 -3.49
CA VAL A 373 34.53 -13.31 -3.11
C VAL A 373 33.92 -13.53 -1.72
N ARG A 374 33.87 -12.48 -0.90
CA ARG A 374 33.31 -12.53 0.45
C ARG A 374 31.85 -12.97 0.49
N ARG A 375 30.98 -12.39 -0.34
CA ARG A 375 29.53 -12.60 -0.27
C ARG A 375 28.86 -12.60 -1.65
N ILE A 376 27.91 -13.49 -1.85
CA ILE A 376 26.93 -13.43 -2.94
C ILE A 376 25.52 -13.41 -2.37
N THR A 377 24.64 -12.59 -2.95
CA THR A 377 23.21 -12.56 -2.66
C THR A 377 22.42 -12.83 -3.95
N GLY A 378 21.69 -13.95 -3.98
CA GLY A 378 20.74 -14.28 -5.04
C GLY A 378 19.34 -13.77 -4.70
N LEU A 379 18.82 -12.82 -5.47
CA LEU A 379 17.47 -12.29 -5.32
C LEU A 379 16.53 -13.02 -6.28
N ASP A 380 15.82 -14.01 -5.76
CA ASP A 380 14.89 -14.91 -6.46
C ASP A 380 15.46 -15.46 -7.78
N PRO A 381 16.57 -16.23 -7.75
CA PRO A 381 17.23 -16.74 -8.96
C PRO A 381 16.24 -17.47 -9.86
N ALA A 382 16.37 -17.37 -11.19
CA ALA A 382 15.34 -17.88 -12.11
C ALA A 382 15.25 -19.42 -12.13
N GLY A 383 14.04 -19.98 -12.00
CA GLY A 383 13.79 -21.42 -12.03
C GLY A 383 13.74 -22.06 -13.43
N PRO A 384 12.98 -21.49 -14.40
CA PRO A 384 12.79 -22.10 -15.71
C PRO A 384 14.12 -22.33 -16.45
N LEU A 385 14.36 -23.58 -16.86
CA LEU A 385 15.59 -24.11 -17.48
C LEU A 385 16.81 -24.30 -16.55
N TRP A 386 16.69 -24.03 -15.25
CA TRP A 386 17.81 -24.12 -14.29
C TRP A 386 17.72 -25.32 -13.32
N HIS A 387 16.62 -26.08 -13.34
CA HIS A 387 16.45 -27.33 -12.56
C HIS A 387 17.46 -28.44 -12.89
N ILE A 388 18.02 -28.43 -14.09
CA ILE A 388 19.01 -29.40 -14.59
C ILE A 388 20.30 -28.75 -15.06
N ASN A 389 20.43 -27.43 -14.90
CA ASN A 389 21.60 -26.67 -15.31
C ASN A 389 22.58 -26.58 -14.14
N GLU A 390 23.79 -27.10 -14.34
CA GLU A 390 24.86 -27.07 -13.34
C GLU A 390 25.48 -25.68 -13.17
N ASP A 391 25.28 -24.78 -14.14
CA ASP A 391 25.77 -23.40 -14.07
C ASP A 391 24.91 -22.49 -13.17
N ARG A 392 23.96 -23.02 -12.41
CA ARG A 392 23.17 -22.22 -11.46
C ARG A 392 24.02 -21.69 -10.31
N ILE A 393 23.44 -20.77 -9.53
CA ILE A 393 24.03 -20.31 -8.26
C ILE A 393 24.01 -21.46 -7.25
N THR A 394 25.07 -21.60 -6.45
CA THR A 394 25.23 -22.60 -5.38
C THR A 394 25.96 -22.02 -4.18
N GLU A 395 25.89 -22.69 -3.03
CA GLU A 395 26.62 -22.38 -1.81
C GLU A 395 28.16 -22.34 -2.01
N ASN A 396 28.67 -22.99 -3.06
CA ASN A 396 30.11 -23.06 -3.32
C ASN A 396 30.65 -21.89 -4.15
N ASP A 397 29.81 -20.92 -4.55
CA ASP A 397 30.22 -19.86 -5.48
C ASP A 397 30.93 -18.67 -4.80
N ALA A 398 30.90 -18.58 -3.46
CA ALA A 398 31.62 -17.59 -2.67
C ALA A 398 31.93 -18.10 -1.25
N LYS A 399 32.55 -17.27 -0.41
CA LYS A 399 32.76 -17.60 1.02
C LYS A 399 31.46 -17.65 1.83
N TYR A 400 30.43 -16.95 1.38
CA TYR A 400 29.08 -17.00 1.93
C TYR A 400 28.08 -16.62 0.83
N VAL A 401 27.12 -17.50 0.57
CA VAL A 401 26.05 -17.30 -0.41
C VAL A 401 24.72 -17.28 0.30
N GLU A 402 23.96 -16.22 0.15
CA GLU A 402 22.58 -16.15 0.62
C GLU A 402 21.61 -16.02 -0.55
N VAL A 403 20.42 -16.58 -0.44
CA VAL A 403 19.41 -16.56 -1.49
C VAL A 403 18.05 -16.22 -0.92
N ILE A 404 17.31 -15.32 -1.57
CA ILE A 404 15.96 -14.89 -1.18
C ILE A 404 14.97 -15.36 -2.24
N HIS A 405 14.08 -16.28 -1.87
CA HIS A 405 13.10 -16.93 -2.73
C HIS A 405 11.71 -16.32 -2.53
N THR A 406 11.36 -15.34 -3.36
CA THR A 406 10.04 -14.69 -3.32
C THR A 406 8.99 -15.40 -4.18
N ASN A 407 9.41 -16.22 -5.15
CA ASN A 407 8.50 -16.93 -6.04
C ASN A 407 9.04 -18.30 -6.51
N ALA A 408 9.56 -19.07 -5.56
CA ALA A 408 10.21 -20.37 -5.70
C ALA A 408 9.38 -21.49 -6.35
N ASN A 409 8.14 -21.29 -6.83
CA ASN A 409 7.36 -22.36 -7.49
C ASN A 409 6.64 -21.92 -8.77
N PHE A 410 7.03 -20.77 -9.34
CA PHE A 410 6.47 -20.26 -10.59
C PHE A 410 7.56 -19.78 -11.56
N LEU A 411 8.37 -18.79 -11.14
CA LEU A 411 9.47 -18.23 -11.94
C LEU A 411 10.83 -18.29 -11.23
N GLY A 412 10.85 -18.37 -9.89
CA GLY A 412 12.06 -18.54 -9.09
C GLY A 412 12.47 -20.01 -8.95
N TYR A 413 13.75 -20.23 -8.70
CA TYR A 413 14.32 -21.55 -8.49
C TYR A 413 13.88 -22.10 -7.12
N PRO A 414 13.20 -23.26 -7.03
CA PRO A 414 12.53 -23.69 -5.79
C PRO A 414 13.44 -24.17 -4.68
N ASN A 415 14.61 -24.67 -5.07
CA ASN A 415 15.42 -25.48 -4.17
C ASN A 415 16.46 -24.60 -3.49
N PRO A 416 16.83 -24.93 -2.23
CA PRO A 416 17.96 -24.32 -1.57
C PRO A 416 19.21 -24.34 -2.44
N CYS A 417 19.89 -23.20 -2.53
CA CYS A 417 21.07 -23.02 -3.37
C CYS A 417 22.08 -22.00 -2.80
N GLY A 418 21.96 -21.63 -1.52
CA GLY A 418 22.97 -20.87 -0.79
C GLY A 418 23.38 -21.54 0.52
N ASP A 419 24.35 -20.96 1.23
CA ASP A 419 24.62 -21.26 2.64
C ASP A 419 23.43 -20.89 3.54
N ALA A 420 22.63 -19.90 3.11
CA ALA A 420 21.35 -19.54 3.69
C ALA A 420 20.31 -19.24 2.62
N ASP A 421 19.15 -19.88 2.72
CA ASP A 421 18.01 -19.63 1.83
C ASP A 421 16.83 -19.10 2.64
N PHE A 422 16.31 -17.95 2.22
CA PHE A 422 15.17 -17.28 2.82
C PHE A 422 13.98 -17.39 1.88
N TYR A 423 12.80 -17.77 2.39
CA TYR A 423 11.60 -17.91 1.56
C TYR A 423 10.54 -16.89 1.97
N PRO A 424 10.64 -15.62 1.52
CA PRO A 424 9.57 -14.68 1.78
C PRO A 424 8.22 -15.17 1.31
N ASN A 425 7.21 -14.99 2.15
CA ASN A 425 5.86 -15.46 1.85
C ASN A 425 5.73 -16.98 1.61
N GLY A 426 6.65 -17.80 2.13
CA GLY A 426 6.69 -19.25 1.84
C GLY A 426 7.34 -19.58 0.49
N GLY A 427 7.83 -18.58 -0.26
CA GLY A 427 8.39 -18.75 -1.59
C GLY A 427 7.36 -19.21 -2.64
N VAL A 428 6.07 -18.92 -2.44
CA VAL A 428 4.99 -19.31 -3.36
C VAL A 428 4.17 -18.08 -3.73
N ALA A 429 3.99 -17.82 -5.03
CA ALA A 429 2.90 -16.96 -5.50
C ALA A 429 1.56 -17.68 -5.29
N LYS A 430 0.77 -17.33 -4.26
CA LYS A 430 -0.55 -17.95 -4.01
C LYS A 430 -1.51 -17.60 -5.16
N PRO A 431 -2.28 -18.58 -5.69
CA PRO A 431 -3.57 -18.91 -5.06
C PRO A 431 -3.79 -20.44 -4.89
N TYR A 432 -4.48 -20.80 -3.79
CA TYR A 432 -5.00 -22.12 -3.34
C TYR A 432 -4.40 -22.70 -2.03
N PRO A 433 -5.23 -23.40 -1.21
CA PRO A 433 -4.97 -23.63 0.20
C PRO A 433 -4.30 -24.98 0.48
N HIS A 434 -3.63 -25.02 1.63
CA HIS A 434 -3.07 -26.20 2.29
C HIS A 434 -1.89 -26.88 1.60
N GLN A 435 -0.68 -26.46 1.97
CA GLN A 435 0.41 -27.38 2.27
C GLN A 435 1.36 -26.75 3.29
N THR A 436 1.58 -27.44 4.40
CA THR A 436 2.63 -27.16 5.38
C THR A 436 3.97 -27.61 4.80
N LEU A 437 4.96 -26.71 4.70
CA LEU A 437 6.35 -27.07 4.46
C LEU A 437 7.27 -26.47 5.54
N PRO A 438 8.37 -27.16 5.93
CA PRO A 438 9.16 -26.82 7.10
C PRO A 438 10.43 -26.06 6.70
N TYR A 439 10.35 -24.77 6.39
CA TYR A 439 11.55 -23.94 6.15
C TYR A 439 11.37 -22.51 6.67
N SER A 440 12.49 -21.84 6.97
CA SER A 440 12.54 -20.46 7.49
C SER A 440 12.09 -19.44 6.44
N THR A 441 10.98 -18.78 6.72
CA THR A 441 10.23 -17.90 5.81
C THR A 441 10.30 -16.44 6.33
N LEU A 442 10.66 -15.49 5.46
CA LEU A 442 10.82 -14.05 5.80
C LEU A 442 9.69 -13.21 5.16
N HIS A 443 8.59 -12.94 5.85
CA HIS A 443 7.50 -12.16 5.25
C HIS A 443 7.70 -10.64 5.39
N PHE A 444 7.42 -9.90 4.32
CA PHE A 444 7.35 -8.43 4.27
C PHE A 444 5.91 -7.99 4.00
N ASP A 445 5.60 -6.71 4.22
CA ASP A 445 4.29 -6.06 4.01
C ASP A 445 3.53 -6.61 2.79
N GLU A 446 2.22 -6.83 2.94
CA GLU A 446 1.36 -7.64 2.05
C GLU A 446 1.27 -7.17 0.58
N GLU A 447 1.91 -6.06 0.20
CA GLU A 447 2.03 -5.62 -1.21
C GLU A 447 3.47 -5.63 -1.76
N LYS A 448 4.51 -5.78 -0.92
CA LYS A 448 5.89 -5.46 -1.30
C LYS A 448 6.80 -6.64 -1.64
N CYS A 449 6.42 -7.90 -1.39
CA CYS A 449 7.31 -9.08 -1.59
C CYS A 449 6.62 -10.36 -2.13
N ILE A 450 5.58 -10.21 -2.94
CA ILE A 450 4.69 -11.31 -3.38
C ILE A 450 4.89 -11.78 -4.83
N THR A 451 5.82 -11.17 -5.57
CA THR A 451 6.04 -11.47 -7.00
C THR A 451 7.53 -11.59 -7.31
N HIS A 452 7.85 -12.20 -8.45
CA HIS A 452 9.24 -12.44 -8.88
C HIS A 452 10.06 -11.14 -8.86
N THR A 453 9.48 -10.00 -9.22
CA THR A 453 10.11 -8.67 -9.28
C THR A 453 10.32 -7.96 -7.94
N LEU A 454 9.88 -8.56 -6.82
CA LEU A 454 9.79 -7.86 -5.54
C LEU A 454 10.88 -8.22 -4.51
N SER A 455 11.68 -9.27 -4.73
CA SER A 455 12.82 -9.63 -3.84
C SER A 455 13.84 -8.50 -3.63
N GLN A 456 13.95 -7.60 -4.60
CA GLN A 456 14.76 -6.39 -4.53
C GLN A 456 14.27 -5.36 -3.51
N PHE A 457 12.94 -5.23 -3.31
CA PHE A 457 12.37 -4.31 -2.33
C PHE A 457 12.59 -4.86 -0.92
N CYS A 458 12.41 -6.17 -0.76
CA CYS A 458 12.70 -6.90 0.47
C CYS A 458 14.16 -6.68 0.92
N TYR A 459 15.12 -6.77 0.00
CA TYR A 459 16.55 -6.64 0.32
C TYR A 459 17.01 -5.19 0.51
N ALA A 460 16.48 -4.24 -0.28
CA ALA A 460 16.77 -2.83 -0.10
C ALA A 460 16.28 -2.33 1.27
N ASP A 461 15.06 -2.72 1.67
CA ASP A 461 14.49 -2.37 2.98
C ASP A 461 15.30 -2.98 4.15
N LEU A 462 15.79 -4.22 4.01
CA LEU A 462 16.71 -4.85 4.99
C LEU A 462 18.03 -4.07 5.11
N THR A 463 18.56 -3.57 3.99
CA THR A 463 19.81 -2.80 3.93
C THR A 463 19.63 -1.40 4.54
N PHE A 464 18.52 -0.71 4.26
CA PHE A 464 18.17 0.59 4.86
C PHE A 464 18.05 0.55 6.39
N GLN A 465 17.72 -0.61 6.97
CA GLN A 465 17.55 -0.77 8.41
C GLN A 465 18.84 -1.22 9.12
N GLY A 466 19.96 -1.39 8.40
CA GLY A 466 21.21 -1.89 8.97
C GLY A 466 21.13 -3.35 9.48
N VAL A 467 20.13 -4.10 9.02
CA VAL A 467 19.84 -5.46 9.49
C VAL A 467 20.34 -6.46 8.45
N SER A 468 21.37 -7.22 8.82
CA SER A 468 21.64 -8.49 8.15
C SER A 468 20.40 -9.40 8.26
N ALA A 469 19.95 -9.98 7.15
CA ALA A 469 18.87 -10.96 7.06
C ALA A 469 19.02 -12.16 8.04
N ALA A 470 20.17 -12.29 8.71
CA ALA A 470 20.42 -13.21 9.81
C ALA A 470 19.52 -13.01 11.05
N ASN A 471 18.80 -11.89 11.19
CA ASN A 471 17.91 -11.64 12.33
C ASN A 471 16.43 -11.81 11.95
N VAL A 472 15.96 -13.05 12.09
CA VAL A 472 14.58 -13.58 12.04
C VAL A 472 13.46 -12.53 12.26
N ILE A 473 12.78 -12.10 11.18
CA ILE A 473 11.49 -11.37 11.25
C ILE A 473 10.35 -12.40 11.09
N LYS A 474 9.44 -12.43 12.07
CA LYS A 474 8.28 -13.34 12.13
C LYS A 474 7.18 -12.87 11.16
N ASP A 475 6.41 -13.82 10.60
CA ASP A 475 5.30 -13.59 9.67
C ASP A 475 4.25 -12.55 10.21
N PRO A 476 3.92 -11.48 9.46
CA PRO A 476 2.91 -10.47 9.81
C PRO A 476 1.49 -10.98 9.94
N THR A 477 1.22 -12.20 9.45
CA THR A 477 -0.05 -12.91 9.61
C THR A 477 0.03 -14.05 10.61
N ALA A 478 1.22 -14.34 11.15
CA ALA A 478 1.38 -15.35 12.18
C ALA A 478 0.98 -14.80 13.54
N ASP A 479 0.11 -15.54 14.23
CA ASP A 479 -0.32 -15.23 15.58
C ASP A 479 0.87 -14.83 16.45
N TYR A 480 0.74 -13.67 17.10
CA TYR A 480 1.64 -13.29 18.17
C TYR A 480 1.65 -14.40 19.23
N LYS A 481 2.85 -14.87 19.57
CA LYS A 481 3.06 -15.78 20.68
C LYS A 481 3.82 -15.02 21.75
N GLU A 482 3.33 -15.09 22.98
CA GLU A 482 3.99 -14.46 24.11
C GLU A 482 5.48 -14.87 24.16
N GLY A 483 6.36 -13.87 24.13
CA GLY A 483 7.81 -14.06 24.08
C GLY A 483 8.46 -13.87 22.71
N ASP A 484 7.69 -13.65 21.64
CA ASP A 484 8.27 -13.26 20.36
C ASP A 484 9.02 -11.93 20.48
N ARG A 485 10.19 -11.86 19.83
CA ARG A 485 10.92 -10.60 19.69
C ARG A 485 10.24 -9.69 18.69
N PHE A 486 10.02 -10.16 17.47
CA PHE A 486 9.40 -9.36 16.41
C PHE A 486 7.97 -9.86 16.14
N PHE A 487 7.02 -8.95 16.05
CA PHE A 487 5.64 -9.23 15.66
C PHE A 487 5.00 -8.00 15.02
N TYR A 488 3.91 -8.19 14.28
CA TYR A 488 3.19 -7.08 13.67
C TYR A 488 1.93 -6.72 14.47
N PHE A 489 1.67 -5.43 14.60
CA PHE A 489 0.48 -4.91 15.28
C PHE A 489 -0.06 -3.72 14.48
N PRO A 490 -1.35 -3.67 14.11
CA PRO A 490 -1.90 -2.53 13.41
C PRO A 490 -2.16 -1.37 14.38
N GLY A 491 -1.88 -0.14 13.95
CA GLY A 491 -2.22 1.02 14.75
C GLY A 491 -3.73 1.24 14.81
N ASP A 492 -4.27 1.53 16.00
CA ASP A 492 -5.72 1.66 16.20
C ASP A 492 -6.29 2.96 15.60
N GLY A 493 -5.44 3.93 15.26
CA GLY A 493 -5.82 5.21 14.67
C GLY A 493 -5.54 5.35 13.17
N ASP A 494 -4.59 4.60 12.62
CA ASP A 494 -4.19 4.66 11.21
C ASP A 494 -4.51 3.39 10.41
N ASP A 495 -4.88 2.29 11.09
CA ASP A 495 -5.14 0.97 10.50
C ASP A 495 -3.92 0.37 9.76
N THR A 496 -2.72 0.95 9.91
CA THR A 496 -1.47 0.50 9.27
C THR A 496 -0.81 -0.59 10.10
N LEU A 497 -0.29 -1.66 9.48
CA LEU A 497 0.53 -2.67 10.18
C LEU A 497 1.92 -2.10 10.51
N HIS A 498 2.32 -2.23 11.76
CA HIS A 498 3.63 -1.81 12.24
C HIS A 498 4.42 -3.02 12.72
N LEU A 499 5.69 -3.10 12.33
CA LEU A 499 6.63 -4.07 12.90
C LEU A 499 7.03 -3.61 14.31
N VAL A 500 6.80 -4.46 15.30
CA VAL A 500 7.16 -4.23 16.70
C VAL A 500 8.34 -5.11 17.06
N ASP A 501 9.44 -4.52 17.54
CA ASP A 501 10.49 -5.22 18.28
C ASP A 501 10.17 -5.13 19.78
N SER A 502 9.78 -6.24 20.39
CA SER A 502 9.48 -6.34 21.82
C SER A 502 10.69 -6.06 22.73
N GLN A 503 11.89 -6.05 22.17
CA GLN A 503 13.14 -5.70 22.85
C GLN A 503 13.66 -4.30 22.46
N GLU A 504 12.88 -3.51 21.73
CA GLU A 504 13.23 -2.12 21.43
C GLU A 504 13.46 -1.34 22.73
N PRO A 505 14.51 -0.48 22.80
CA PRO A 505 14.75 0.36 23.96
C PRO A 505 13.51 1.20 24.31
N ILE A 506 13.07 1.09 25.56
CA ILE A 506 11.96 1.90 26.07
C ILE A 506 12.45 3.33 26.28
N GLU A 507 11.72 4.32 25.77
CA GLU A 507 11.98 5.74 26.04
C GLU A 507 11.57 6.11 27.48
N GLN A 508 12.28 5.58 28.48
CA GLN A 508 11.91 5.71 29.89
C GLN A 508 11.85 7.17 30.36
N ASP A 509 12.78 8.01 29.92
CA ASP A 509 12.79 9.45 30.25
C ASP A 509 11.58 10.17 29.66
N PHE A 510 11.12 9.78 28.46
CA PHE A 510 9.91 10.31 27.88
C PHE A 510 8.70 9.95 28.74
N ILE A 511 8.55 8.68 29.14
CA ILE A 511 7.44 8.22 30.01
C ILE A 511 7.45 8.98 31.34
N LEU A 512 8.61 9.13 31.99
CA LEU A 512 8.74 9.83 33.27
C LEU A 512 8.40 11.32 33.15
N ASN A 513 8.88 11.99 32.11
CA ASN A 513 8.56 13.40 31.86
C ASN A 513 7.09 13.58 31.46
N TYR A 514 6.54 12.63 30.70
CA TYR A 514 5.13 12.60 30.34
C TYR A 514 4.25 12.53 31.58
N ALA A 515 4.53 11.59 32.48
CA ALA A 515 3.74 11.34 33.68
C ALA A 515 3.79 12.48 34.71
N ARG A 516 4.83 13.32 34.69
CA ARG A 516 4.97 14.45 35.62
C ARG A 516 4.06 15.63 35.30
N ASN A 517 3.65 15.78 34.04
CA ASN A 517 2.81 16.89 33.63
C ASN A 517 1.39 16.37 33.28
N PRO A 518 0.39 16.63 34.15
CA PRO A 518 -0.97 16.16 33.93
C PRO A 518 -1.63 16.75 32.67
N ASP A 519 -1.17 17.91 32.19
CA ASP A 519 -1.67 18.55 30.96
C ASP A 519 -1.21 17.85 29.67
N ASN A 520 -0.35 16.83 29.77
CA ASN A 520 -0.01 16.01 28.60
C ASN A 520 -1.18 15.11 28.16
N ASN A 521 -2.12 14.85 29.07
CA ASN A 521 -3.40 14.22 28.77
C ASN A 521 -4.45 15.31 28.57
N ALA A 522 -5.38 15.12 27.64
CA ALA A 522 -6.53 16.00 27.49
C ALA A 522 -7.83 15.24 27.80
N TYR A 523 -8.67 15.83 28.66
CA TYR A 523 -9.97 15.27 29.07
C TYR A 523 -11.09 16.03 28.35
N TRP A 524 -11.61 15.45 27.28
CA TRP A 524 -12.61 16.11 26.42
C TRP A 524 -14.02 15.75 26.86
N LEU A 525 -14.73 16.72 27.41
CA LEU A 525 -16.12 16.60 27.81
C LEU A 525 -17.07 16.81 26.63
N PHE A 526 -17.97 15.85 26.45
CA PHE A 526 -19.16 15.95 25.62
C PHE A 526 -20.42 15.67 26.46
N THR A 527 -21.48 16.39 26.15
CA THR A 527 -22.82 16.18 26.72
C THR A 527 -23.84 16.38 25.61
N ARG A 528 -25.13 16.16 25.88
CA ARG A 528 -26.20 16.51 24.92
C ARG A 528 -26.23 18.01 24.56
N ASN A 529 -25.66 18.87 25.40
CA ASN A 529 -25.58 20.32 25.16
C ASN A 529 -24.37 20.72 24.28
N ASN A 530 -23.40 19.82 24.10
CA ASN A 530 -22.23 20.01 23.23
C ASN A 530 -21.79 18.69 22.58
N PRO A 531 -22.63 18.06 21.74
CA PRO A 531 -22.35 16.72 21.22
C PRO A 531 -21.21 16.70 20.19
N ASP A 532 -20.99 17.82 19.49
CA ASP A 532 -20.04 17.92 18.38
C ASP A 532 -18.71 18.57 18.76
N GLN A 533 -18.72 19.48 19.74
CA GLN A 533 -17.55 20.26 20.15
C GLN A 533 -17.19 19.98 21.62
N GLN A 534 -15.97 19.51 21.86
CA GLN A 534 -15.49 19.24 23.21
C GLN A 534 -15.31 20.51 24.04
N GLN A 535 -15.53 20.37 25.35
CA GLN A 535 -14.98 21.27 26.37
C GLN A 535 -13.83 20.55 27.07
N VAL A 536 -12.66 21.18 27.15
CA VAL A 536 -11.48 20.53 27.76
C VAL A 536 -11.48 20.77 29.26
N LEU A 537 -11.40 19.69 30.03
CA LEU A 537 -11.27 19.71 31.49
C LEU A 537 -9.80 19.56 31.86
N HIS A 538 -9.36 20.33 32.87
CA HIS A 538 -8.00 20.32 33.36
C HIS A 538 -7.96 19.82 34.81
N LEU A 539 -7.04 18.89 35.09
CA LEU A 539 -6.84 18.37 36.44
C LEU A 539 -6.48 19.51 37.39
N ASN A 540 -7.10 19.54 38.57
CA ASN A 540 -6.93 20.58 39.59
C ASN A 540 -7.41 21.99 39.19
N ASP A 541 -8.08 22.15 38.05
CA ASP A 541 -8.74 23.39 37.67
C ASP A 541 -10.26 23.26 37.81
N ALA A 542 -10.76 23.60 39.00
CA ALA A 542 -12.20 23.56 39.27
C ALA A 542 -13.00 24.52 38.37
N ALA A 543 -12.38 25.59 37.85
CA ALA A 543 -13.04 26.51 36.94
C ALA A 543 -13.29 25.87 35.58
N SER A 544 -12.37 25.03 35.08
CA SER A 544 -12.60 24.25 33.85
C SER A 544 -13.83 23.35 33.96
N LEU A 545 -14.08 22.77 35.13
CA LEU A 545 -15.26 21.94 35.40
C LEU A 545 -16.53 22.80 35.53
N HIS A 546 -16.51 23.83 36.38
CA HIS A 546 -17.69 24.68 36.65
C HIS A 546 -18.17 25.48 35.44
N ASN A 547 -17.27 25.85 34.53
CA ASN A 547 -17.61 26.57 33.30
C ASN A 547 -17.95 25.65 32.13
N SER A 548 -17.93 24.33 32.35
CA SER A 548 -18.33 23.33 31.36
C SER A 548 -19.79 22.88 31.55
N ASN A 549 -20.25 21.99 30.68
CA ASN A 549 -21.55 21.34 30.79
C ASN A 549 -21.55 20.13 31.75
N PHE A 550 -20.47 19.88 32.48
CA PHE A 550 -20.36 18.73 33.38
C PHE A 550 -21.38 18.81 34.51
N ASP A 551 -22.12 17.73 34.73
CA ASP A 551 -23.12 17.65 35.79
C ASP A 551 -22.81 16.47 36.72
N THR A 552 -22.45 16.76 37.97
CA THR A 552 -22.10 15.75 38.98
C THR A 552 -23.26 14.80 39.32
N SER A 553 -24.50 15.18 38.99
CA SER A 553 -25.68 14.35 39.22
C SER A 553 -25.89 13.29 38.13
N LYS A 554 -25.24 13.43 36.96
CA LYS A 554 -25.35 12.49 35.84
C LYS A 554 -24.29 11.40 35.87
N ASP A 555 -24.61 10.29 35.23
CA ASP A 555 -23.62 9.24 35.01
C ASP A 555 -22.51 9.76 34.09
N THR A 556 -21.28 9.31 34.33
CA THR A 556 -20.09 9.74 33.60
C THR A 556 -19.43 8.54 32.95
N VAL A 557 -19.34 8.55 31.62
CA VAL A 557 -18.68 7.51 30.83
C VAL A 557 -17.34 8.04 30.34
N PHE A 558 -16.26 7.34 30.69
CA PHE A 558 -14.93 7.62 30.18
C PHE A 558 -14.65 6.74 28.96
N LEU A 559 -14.16 7.34 27.87
CA LEU A 559 -13.78 6.62 26.65
C LEU A 559 -12.28 6.77 26.41
N VAL A 560 -11.57 5.65 26.29
CA VAL A 560 -10.11 5.61 26.19
C VAL A 560 -9.65 4.81 24.96
N HIS A 561 -9.00 5.49 24.03
CA HIS A 561 -8.45 4.87 22.81
C HIS A 561 -7.20 4.02 23.07
N GLY A 562 -6.83 3.20 22.09
CA GLY A 562 -5.65 2.33 22.11
C GLY A 562 -4.39 2.95 21.49
N TRP A 563 -3.53 2.07 20.96
CA TRP A 563 -2.22 2.40 20.41
C TRP A 563 -2.31 3.14 19.08
N ASN A 564 -1.37 4.05 18.80
CA ASN A 564 -1.33 4.84 17.58
C ASN A 564 -2.65 5.60 17.29
N GLY A 565 -3.34 6.04 18.35
CA GLY A 565 -4.65 6.69 18.30
C GLY A 565 -4.65 8.10 18.88
N ASN A 566 -5.83 8.73 18.85
CA ASN A 566 -6.10 10.03 19.47
C ASN A 566 -7.57 10.14 19.89
N GLY A 567 -7.94 11.24 20.54
CA GLY A 567 -9.30 11.50 21.02
C GLY A 567 -10.39 11.44 19.94
N ASN A 568 -10.05 11.67 18.66
CA ASN A 568 -10.99 11.66 17.53
C ASN A 568 -11.10 10.30 16.82
N ASN A 569 -10.57 9.22 17.38
CA ASN A 569 -10.60 7.90 16.76
C ASN A 569 -12.02 7.35 16.55
N LYS A 570 -12.14 6.31 15.71
CA LYS A 570 -13.42 5.69 15.32
C LYS A 570 -14.22 5.18 16.54
N MET A 571 -13.54 4.59 17.52
CA MET A 571 -14.14 4.08 18.76
C MET A 571 -14.84 5.19 19.55
N ASN A 572 -14.12 6.27 19.86
CA ASN A 572 -14.64 7.38 20.66
C ASN A 572 -15.85 8.03 19.98
N LYS A 573 -15.80 8.23 18.66
CA LYS A 573 -16.93 8.78 17.89
C LYS A 573 -18.17 7.89 17.99
N ARG A 574 -18.05 6.60 17.68
CA ARG A 574 -19.17 5.64 17.69
C ARG A 574 -19.78 5.49 19.08
N LEU A 575 -18.98 5.35 20.12
CA LEU A 575 -19.48 5.19 21.49
C LEU A 575 -20.07 6.48 22.04
N LYS A 576 -19.43 7.63 21.83
CA LYS A 576 -19.98 8.95 22.22
C LYS A 576 -21.39 9.12 21.64
N GLU A 577 -21.54 8.87 20.34
CA GLU A 577 -22.84 8.96 19.66
C GLU A 577 -23.87 8.01 20.29
N ALA A 578 -23.53 6.73 20.45
CA ALA A 578 -24.44 5.73 21.03
C ALA A 578 -24.89 6.09 22.45
N PHE A 579 -23.96 6.50 23.33
CA PHE A 579 -24.29 6.86 24.70
C PHE A 579 -25.13 8.14 24.79
N LEU A 580 -24.78 9.20 24.05
CA LEU A 580 -25.52 10.47 24.09
C LEU A 580 -26.93 10.34 23.51
N GLN A 581 -27.11 9.48 22.49
CA GLN A 581 -28.42 9.18 21.92
C GLN A 581 -29.32 8.47 22.93
N ASN A 582 -28.79 7.51 23.69
CA ASN A 582 -29.61 6.71 24.60
C ASN A 582 -29.78 7.29 26.01
N ASN A 583 -28.77 7.97 26.55
CA ASN A 583 -28.79 8.46 27.93
C ASN A 583 -28.36 9.93 28.03
N ASP A 584 -28.83 10.62 29.07
CA ASP A 584 -28.34 11.97 29.41
C ASP A 584 -27.16 11.83 30.38
N VAL A 585 -25.95 11.77 29.81
CA VAL A 585 -24.71 11.45 30.53
C VAL A 585 -23.60 12.46 30.22
N ASN A 586 -22.59 12.51 31.07
CA ASN A 586 -21.31 13.12 30.76
C ASN A 586 -20.45 12.09 30.00
N ILE A 587 -19.92 12.43 28.84
CA ILE A 587 -18.89 11.63 28.16
C ILE A 587 -17.55 12.35 28.30
N ILE A 588 -16.53 11.68 28.84
CA ILE A 588 -15.17 12.20 28.92
C ILE A 588 -14.26 11.32 28.08
N VAL A 589 -13.81 11.83 26.94
CA VAL A 589 -12.79 11.17 26.12
C VAL A 589 -11.41 11.53 26.67
N LEU A 590 -10.59 10.53 26.95
CA LEU A 590 -9.17 10.73 27.27
C LEU A 590 -8.36 10.69 25.98
N ASP A 591 -7.77 11.82 25.59
CA ASP A 591 -6.74 11.88 24.55
C ASP A 591 -5.34 11.81 25.20
N TRP A 592 -4.65 10.69 24.95
CA TRP A 592 -3.28 10.44 25.40
C TRP A 592 -2.34 10.21 24.21
N ASN A 593 -2.70 10.76 23.03
CA ASN A 593 -2.02 10.57 21.75
C ASN A 593 -0.49 10.72 21.81
N ARG A 594 0.02 11.68 22.59
CA ARG A 594 1.45 11.99 22.66
C ARG A 594 2.29 10.80 23.14
N LEU A 595 1.75 9.94 24.01
CA LEU A 595 2.40 8.69 24.40
C LEU A 595 1.88 7.48 23.61
N ALA A 596 0.60 7.49 23.21
CA ALA A 596 0.01 6.41 22.42
C ALA A 596 0.65 6.23 21.04
N ASN A 597 1.19 7.29 20.43
CA ASN A 597 1.85 7.27 19.11
C ASN A 597 3.39 7.10 19.19
N ARG A 598 3.93 6.66 20.35
CA ARG A 598 5.30 6.12 20.42
C ARG A 598 5.32 4.67 19.94
N ASN A 599 6.52 4.09 19.77
CA ASN A 599 6.64 2.66 19.46
C ASN A 599 5.83 1.81 20.46
N TYR A 600 5.35 0.65 20.03
CA TYR A 600 4.40 -0.15 20.80
C TYR A 600 4.92 -0.46 22.21
N VAL A 601 6.21 -0.81 22.35
CA VAL A 601 6.81 -1.15 23.65
C VAL A 601 6.80 0.06 24.59
N THR A 602 7.17 1.24 24.11
CA THR A 602 7.14 2.49 24.89
C THR A 602 5.71 2.87 25.27
N ALA A 603 4.78 2.85 24.32
CA ALA A 603 3.37 3.16 24.58
C ALA A 603 2.77 2.20 25.62
N ARG A 604 2.99 0.88 25.46
CA ARG A 604 2.58 -0.17 26.39
C ARG A 604 3.15 0.04 27.79
N ASN A 605 4.43 0.38 27.91
CA ASN A 605 5.05 0.66 29.22
C ASN A 605 4.58 1.99 29.83
N GLY A 606 4.05 2.90 29.01
CA GLY A 606 3.40 4.13 29.43
C GLY A 606 2.00 3.94 30.04
N VAL A 607 1.28 2.88 29.65
CA VAL A 607 -0.12 2.62 30.04
C VAL A 607 -0.36 2.75 31.55
N PRO A 608 0.44 2.14 32.45
CA PRO A 608 0.20 2.26 33.89
C PRO A 608 0.30 3.70 34.40
N ALA A 609 1.24 4.49 33.86
CA ALA A 609 1.40 5.89 34.26
C ALA A 609 0.21 6.76 33.81
N VAL A 610 -0.27 6.56 32.58
CA VAL A 610 -1.45 7.27 32.07
C VAL A 610 -2.72 6.84 32.78
N GLY A 611 -2.87 5.54 33.07
CA GLY A 611 -3.99 5.01 33.83
C GLY A 611 -4.06 5.59 35.24
N ARG A 612 -2.94 5.67 35.97
CA ARG A 612 -2.89 6.36 37.27
C ARG A 612 -3.27 7.84 37.15
N ALA A 613 -2.82 8.54 36.10
CA ALA A 613 -3.23 9.94 35.89
C ALA A 613 -4.74 10.08 35.67
N LEU A 614 -5.37 9.18 34.91
CA LEU A 614 -6.83 9.14 34.75
C LEU A 614 -7.55 8.83 36.08
N GLY A 615 -7.03 7.88 36.88
CA GLY A 615 -7.58 7.60 38.20
C GLY A 615 -7.47 8.77 39.17
N GLN A 616 -6.37 9.52 39.14
CA GLN A 616 -6.21 10.76 39.89
C GLN A 616 -7.20 11.84 39.45
N PHE A 617 -7.46 11.95 38.14
CA PHE A 617 -8.50 12.82 37.61
C PHE A 617 -9.89 12.42 38.09
N ILE A 618 -10.21 11.13 38.11
CA ILE A 618 -11.47 10.61 38.66
C ILE A 618 -11.59 10.94 40.16
N ASN A 619 -10.56 10.67 40.95
CA ASN A 619 -10.53 10.98 42.39
C ASN A 619 -10.73 12.49 42.64
N TRP A 620 -10.16 13.34 41.77
CA TRP A 620 -10.37 14.78 41.80
C TRP A 620 -11.83 15.17 41.47
N LEU A 621 -12.45 14.59 40.44
CA LEU A 621 -13.88 14.81 40.17
C LEU A 621 -14.77 14.39 41.36
N VAL A 622 -14.44 13.28 42.02
CA VAL A 622 -15.15 12.85 43.24
C VAL A 622 -14.97 13.85 44.38
N SER A 623 -13.78 14.43 44.55
CA SER A 623 -13.54 15.50 45.53
C SER A 623 -14.38 16.75 45.27
N LEU A 624 -14.86 16.94 44.04
CA LEU A 624 -15.75 18.02 43.62
C LEU A 624 -17.24 17.63 43.60
N GLY A 625 -17.58 16.43 44.08
CA GLY A 625 -18.97 15.98 44.27
C GLY A 625 -19.49 14.98 43.24
N ALA A 626 -18.66 14.49 42.32
CA ALA A 626 -19.02 13.30 41.53
C ALA A 626 -19.02 12.03 42.42
N SER A 627 -19.61 10.92 41.92
CA SER A 627 -19.63 9.64 42.64
C SER A 627 -18.99 8.52 41.81
N TYR A 628 -18.21 7.65 42.45
CA TYR A 628 -17.68 6.44 41.81
C TYR A 628 -18.79 5.51 41.31
N ASP A 629 -19.91 5.44 42.03
CA ASP A 629 -21.09 4.62 41.69
C ASP A 629 -21.77 5.07 40.38
N LYS A 630 -21.39 6.24 39.87
CA LYS A 630 -21.93 6.85 38.64
C LYS A 630 -20.92 6.83 37.48
N MET A 631 -19.87 6.01 37.57
CA MET A 631 -18.76 6.02 36.61
C MET A 631 -18.61 4.70 35.87
N HIS A 632 -18.58 4.80 34.53
CA HIS A 632 -18.28 3.71 33.62
C HIS A 632 -17.02 4.04 32.83
N LEU A 633 -15.97 3.22 32.93
CA LEU A 633 -14.77 3.40 32.14
C LEU A 633 -14.75 2.38 31.00
N VAL A 634 -14.61 2.84 29.76
CA VAL A 634 -14.56 2.00 28.56
C VAL A 634 -13.24 2.22 27.85
N GLY A 635 -12.47 1.15 27.69
CA GLY A 635 -11.14 1.20 27.07
C GLY A 635 -11.00 0.18 25.95
N PHE A 636 -10.38 0.57 24.84
CA PHE A 636 -10.13 -0.29 23.67
C PHE A 636 -8.64 -0.59 23.49
N SER A 637 -8.27 -1.84 23.15
CA SER A 637 -6.87 -2.23 22.90
C SER A 637 -5.98 -1.91 24.12
N LEU A 638 -4.88 -1.14 23.97
CA LEU A 638 -4.08 -0.66 25.12
C LEU A 638 -4.90 0.19 26.11
N GLY A 639 -5.95 0.86 25.64
CA GLY A 639 -6.89 1.63 26.45
C GLY A 639 -7.66 0.77 27.46
N ALA A 640 -7.88 -0.52 27.18
CA ALA A 640 -8.54 -1.44 28.12
C ALA A 640 -7.69 -1.66 29.38
N HIS A 641 -6.38 -1.83 29.21
CA HIS A 641 -5.45 -1.90 30.34
C HIS A 641 -5.30 -0.55 31.05
N LEU A 642 -5.39 0.55 30.31
CA LEU A 642 -5.36 1.91 30.88
C LEU A 642 -6.53 2.14 31.84
N VAL A 643 -7.76 1.80 31.43
CA VAL A 643 -8.93 1.93 32.31
C VAL A 643 -8.87 0.98 33.52
N GLY A 644 -8.27 -0.21 33.37
CA GLY A 644 -7.98 -1.09 34.50
C GLY A 644 -7.04 -0.44 35.53
N ASN A 645 -5.94 0.15 35.08
CA ASN A 645 -5.03 0.90 35.94
C ASN A 645 -5.69 2.12 36.59
N ALA A 646 -6.56 2.83 35.86
CA ALA A 646 -7.35 3.93 36.43
C ALA A 646 -8.28 3.43 37.53
N GLY A 647 -8.97 2.31 37.31
CA GLY A 647 -9.79 1.62 38.30
C GLY A 647 -9.02 1.30 39.58
N ARG A 648 -7.84 0.69 39.47
CA ARG A 648 -6.95 0.43 40.63
C ARG A 648 -6.55 1.67 41.39
N GLU A 649 -6.24 2.76 40.69
CA GLU A 649 -5.89 4.05 41.31
C GLU A 649 -7.08 4.67 42.08
N THR A 650 -8.32 4.35 41.69
CA THR A 650 -9.53 4.70 42.49
C THR A 650 -9.78 3.75 43.67
N GLY A 651 -8.96 2.70 43.82
CA GLY A 651 -9.14 1.63 44.79
C GLY A 651 -10.24 0.64 44.41
N GLY A 652 -10.50 0.44 43.11
CA GLY A 652 -11.54 -0.47 42.59
C GLY A 652 -12.96 0.02 42.82
N LYS A 653 -13.16 1.32 43.09
CA LYS A 653 -14.45 1.87 43.53
C LYS A 653 -15.39 2.24 42.41
N VAL A 654 -14.88 2.49 41.20
CA VAL A 654 -15.72 2.83 40.04
C VAL A 654 -16.74 1.72 39.79
N SER A 655 -17.97 2.09 39.41
CA SER A 655 -19.06 1.13 39.28
C SER A 655 -18.78 0.07 38.22
N ARG A 656 -18.28 0.49 37.05
CA ARG A 656 -18.11 -0.42 35.91
C ARG A 656 -16.87 -0.11 35.09
N ILE A 657 -16.16 -1.16 34.67
CA ILE A 657 -15.18 -1.11 33.59
C ILE A 657 -15.62 -2.05 32.46
N THR A 658 -15.50 -1.59 31.22
CA THR A 658 -15.63 -2.44 30.02
C THR A 658 -14.34 -2.41 29.21
N GLY A 659 -13.65 -3.55 29.12
CA GLY A 659 -12.52 -3.75 28.22
C GLY A 659 -12.98 -4.20 26.83
N LEU A 660 -12.63 -3.46 25.80
CA LEU A 660 -12.95 -3.77 24.41
C LEU A 660 -11.70 -4.33 23.74
N ASP A 661 -11.70 -5.65 23.53
CA ASP A 661 -10.60 -6.45 22.98
C ASP A 661 -9.23 -5.99 23.51
N PRO A 662 -8.93 -6.18 24.82
CA PRO A 662 -7.69 -5.71 25.42
C PRO A 662 -6.47 -6.22 24.65
N ALA A 663 -5.43 -5.40 24.45
CA ALA A 663 -4.29 -5.81 23.64
C ALA A 663 -3.57 -7.04 24.23
N GLY A 664 -3.33 -8.06 23.41
CA GLY A 664 -2.68 -9.30 23.81
C GLY A 664 -1.16 -9.19 23.98
N PRO A 665 -0.42 -8.62 23.01
CA PRO A 665 1.03 -8.72 23.01
C PRO A 665 1.72 -8.07 24.20
N LEU A 666 2.57 -8.85 24.89
CA LEU A 666 3.32 -8.50 26.09
C LEU A 666 2.48 -8.29 27.36
N TRP A 667 1.23 -8.77 27.40
CA TRP A 667 0.34 -8.61 28.56
C TRP A 667 0.09 -9.90 29.35
N SER A 668 0.48 -11.08 28.85
CA SER A 668 0.19 -12.36 29.50
C SER A 668 0.72 -12.50 30.93
N ARG A 669 1.87 -11.90 31.23
CA ARG A 669 2.49 -11.91 32.56
C ARG A 669 2.49 -10.54 33.25
N ASN A 670 1.92 -9.52 32.62
CA ASN A 670 1.93 -8.16 33.17
C ASN A 670 0.78 -8.00 34.18
N THR A 671 1.10 -7.60 35.42
CA THR A 671 0.12 -7.41 36.51
C THR A 671 -0.68 -6.11 36.38
N ASP A 672 -0.21 -5.16 35.58
CA ASP A 672 -0.90 -3.92 35.24
C ASP A 672 -1.93 -4.11 34.11
N ARG A 673 -2.20 -5.34 33.64
CA ARG A 673 -3.30 -5.61 32.69
C ARG A 673 -4.67 -5.30 33.34
N ILE A 674 -5.77 -5.41 32.61
CA ILE A 674 -7.11 -5.28 33.22
C ILE A 674 -7.44 -6.56 34.01
N THR A 675 -8.09 -6.44 35.17
CA THR A 675 -8.57 -7.58 35.99
C THR A 675 -9.92 -7.29 36.61
N GLU A 676 -10.60 -8.32 37.12
CA GLU A 676 -11.88 -8.24 37.82
C GLU A 676 -11.87 -7.38 39.10
N GLU A 677 -10.69 -7.09 39.65
CA GLU A 677 -10.52 -6.27 40.86
C GLU A 677 -10.52 -4.76 40.58
N ASP A 678 -10.51 -4.35 39.31
CA ASP A 678 -10.30 -2.96 38.91
C ASP A 678 -11.55 -2.09 39.10
N ALA A 679 -12.74 -2.67 39.29
CA ALA A 679 -14.01 -1.99 39.52
C ALA A 679 -14.96 -2.85 40.36
N GLN A 680 -16.14 -2.31 40.68
CA GLN A 680 -17.22 -3.11 41.28
C GLN A 680 -17.77 -4.18 40.32
N TYR A 681 -17.69 -3.92 39.02
CA TYR A 681 -17.95 -4.89 37.97
C TYR A 681 -17.05 -4.64 36.76
N VAL A 682 -16.36 -5.67 36.30
CA VAL A 682 -15.53 -5.62 35.09
C VAL A 682 -16.07 -6.59 34.05
N GLU A 683 -16.28 -6.12 32.83
CA GLU A 683 -16.57 -7.01 31.70
C GLU A 683 -15.62 -6.78 30.53
N VAL A 684 -15.41 -7.81 29.73
CA VAL A 684 -14.50 -7.76 28.59
C VAL A 684 -15.17 -8.36 27.35
N ILE A 685 -15.08 -7.67 26.22
CA ILE A 685 -15.59 -8.14 24.92
C ILE A 685 -14.39 -8.51 24.05
N HIS A 686 -14.25 -9.80 23.77
CA HIS A 686 -13.14 -10.40 23.03
C HIS A 686 -13.53 -10.64 21.56
N THR A 687 -12.83 -10.03 20.62
CA THR A 687 -13.15 -10.12 19.18
C THR A 687 -11.96 -10.48 18.30
N ASN A 688 -10.73 -10.48 18.83
CA ASN A 688 -9.55 -10.93 18.09
C ASN A 688 -8.51 -11.68 18.94
N THR A 689 -8.96 -12.63 19.76
CA THR A 689 -8.15 -13.35 20.77
C THR A 689 -6.98 -14.17 20.24
N ASN A 690 -6.92 -14.41 18.93
CA ASN A 690 -5.87 -15.23 18.32
C ASN A 690 -4.69 -14.39 17.83
N PHE A 691 -4.83 -13.07 17.78
CA PHE A 691 -3.86 -12.20 17.12
C PHE A 691 -3.59 -10.91 17.92
N LEU A 692 -4.53 -9.95 17.92
CA LEU A 692 -4.35 -8.65 18.59
C LEU A 692 -4.89 -8.63 20.02
N GLY A 693 -5.95 -9.38 20.30
CA GLY A 693 -6.64 -9.38 21.58
C GLY A 693 -6.07 -10.37 22.59
N TYR A 694 -6.19 -10.05 23.87
CA TYR A 694 -5.83 -10.89 24.99
C TYR A 694 -6.80 -12.06 25.12
N THR A 695 -6.32 -13.30 25.10
CA THR A 695 -7.20 -14.48 24.99
C THR A 695 -7.87 -14.90 26.30
N ASN A 696 -7.22 -14.69 27.46
CA ASN A 696 -7.69 -15.28 28.70
C ASN A 696 -8.75 -14.39 29.37
N PRO A 697 -9.68 -14.99 30.16
CA PRO A 697 -10.61 -14.24 30.98
C PRO A 697 -9.89 -13.24 31.89
N CYS A 698 -10.37 -12.01 31.94
CA CYS A 698 -9.80 -10.94 32.74
C CYS A 698 -10.83 -9.94 33.31
N GLY A 699 -12.11 -10.34 33.36
CA GLY A 699 -13.16 -9.60 34.08
C GLY A 699 -14.05 -10.52 34.92
N ASP A 700 -15.09 -9.94 35.53
CA ASP A 700 -16.20 -10.70 36.12
C ASP A 700 -17.04 -11.41 35.05
N ALA A 701 -17.10 -10.85 33.85
CA ALA A 701 -17.72 -11.46 32.68
C ALA A 701 -16.88 -11.23 31.42
N ASP A 702 -16.53 -12.30 30.73
CA ASP A 702 -15.80 -12.27 29.46
C ASP A 702 -16.68 -12.81 28.33
N PHE A 703 -16.96 -11.95 27.36
CA PHE A 703 -17.82 -12.25 26.21
C PHE A 703 -16.97 -12.55 24.98
N TYR A 704 -17.22 -13.69 24.33
CA TYR A 704 -16.52 -14.14 23.12
C TYR A 704 -17.52 -14.25 21.95
N PRO A 705 -18.06 -13.12 21.43
CA PRO A 705 -18.99 -13.15 20.30
C PRO A 705 -18.39 -13.94 19.13
N ASN A 706 -19.17 -14.86 18.56
CA ASN A 706 -18.74 -15.76 17.48
C ASN A 706 -17.48 -16.58 17.79
N GLY A 707 -17.13 -16.76 19.07
CA GLY A 707 -15.94 -17.49 19.51
C GLY A 707 -14.71 -16.59 19.73
N GLY A 708 -14.83 -15.28 19.52
CA GLY A 708 -13.83 -14.27 19.91
C GLY A 708 -12.56 -14.17 19.05
N GLY A 709 -12.37 -15.05 18.07
CA GLY A 709 -11.15 -15.06 17.24
C GLY A 709 -11.23 -14.22 15.96
N SER A 710 -12.19 -14.52 15.09
CA SER A 710 -12.39 -13.85 13.80
C SER A 710 -13.85 -13.52 13.62
N MET A 711 -14.15 -12.25 13.35
CA MET A 711 -15.53 -11.77 13.32
C MET A 711 -16.15 -11.93 11.92
N PRO A 712 -17.41 -12.38 11.82
CA PRO A 712 -18.11 -12.42 10.54
C PRO A 712 -18.13 -11.06 9.83
N GLY A 713 -17.84 -11.06 8.53
CA GLY A 713 -17.76 -9.84 7.72
C GLY A 713 -16.43 -9.08 7.84
N CYS A 714 -15.46 -9.60 8.59
CA CYS A 714 -14.10 -9.07 8.64
C CYS A 714 -13.12 -9.94 7.84
N TRP A 715 -12.31 -9.28 7.01
CA TRP A 715 -11.24 -9.90 6.22
C TRP A 715 -9.84 -9.65 6.80
N THR A 716 -9.73 -8.84 7.85
CA THR A 716 -8.47 -8.45 8.51
C THR A 716 -8.57 -8.56 10.03
N ASN A 717 -7.43 -8.72 10.71
CA ASN A 717 -7.36 -8.69 12.17
C ASN A 717 -7.75 -7.32 12.73
N THR A 718 -7.36 -6.22 12.08
CA THR A 718 -7.79 -4.85 12.44
C THR A 718 -9.31 -4.71 12.42
N CYS A 719 -9.98 -5.26 11.41
CA CYS A 719 -11.44 -5.28 11.37
C CYS A 719 -12.02 -6.08 12.55
N SER A 720 -11.50 -7.29 12.80
CA SER A 720 -11.99 -8.14 13.90
C SER A 720 -11.75 -7.47 15.26
N HIS A 721 -10.60 -6.83 15.48
CA HIS A 721 -10.28 -6.06 16.67
C HIS A 721 -11.25 -4.89 16.87
N GLY A 722 -11.51 -4.12 15.80
CA GLY A 722 -12.46 -3.00 15.83
C GLY A 722 -13.92 -3.40 16.07
N LYS A 723 -14.30 -4.67 15.89
CA LYS A 723 -15.68 -5.11 16.16
C LYS A 723 -16.07 -5.02 17.63
N ALA A 724 -15.13 -5.03 18.57
CA ALA A 724 -15.47 -4.89 19.98
C ALA A 724 -16.22 -3.57 20.28
N TYR A 725 -15.74 -2.44 19.75
CA TYR A 725 -16.42 -1.16 19.93
C TYR A 725 -17.70 -1.04 19.08
N ASP A 726 -17.80 -1.74 17.96
CA ASP A 726 -19.04 -1.81 17.17
C ASP A 726 -20.14 -2.56 17.91
N TYR A 727 -19.81 -3.71 18.51
CA TYR A 727 -20.75 -4.45 19.33
C TYR A 727 -21.12 -3.68 20.60
N MET A 728 -20.18 -3.00 21.23
CA MET A 728 -20.48 -2.14 22.38
C MET A 728 -21.44 -1.00 21.99
N ALA A 729 -21.18 -0.27 20.90
CA ALA A 729 -22.08 0.79 20.42
C ALA A 729 -23.49 0.25 20.11
N SER A 730 -23.56 -0.91 19.45
CA SER A 730 -24.82 -1.58 19.12
C SER A 730 -25.59 -2.01 20.37
N THR A 731 -24.92 -2.56 21.39
CA THR A 731 -25.57 -2.98 22.64
C THR A 731 -25.95 -1.81 23.53
N VAL A 732 -25.18 -0.72 23.53
CA VAL A 732 -25.59 0.55 24.15
C VAL A 732 -26.88 1.05 23.51
N THR A 733 -26.99 1.02 22.19
CA THR A 733 -28.14 1.53 21.41
C THR A 733 -29.39 0.66 21.58
N TYR A 734 -29.25 -0.66 21.53
CA TYR A 734 -30.38 -1.57 21.33
C TYR A 734 -30.52 -2.65 22.42
N ASN A 735 -29.49 -2.88 23.24
CA ASN A 735 -29.46 -3.88 24.31
C ASN A 735 -30.01 -5.29 23.93
N HIS A 736 -29.62 -5.79 22.75
CA HIS A 736 -30.23 -6.99 22.14
C HIS A 736 -29.27 -8.18 21.98
N LEU A 737 -27.96 -7.99 22.23
CA LEU A 737 -26.98 -9.08 22.11
C LEU A 737 -26.89 -9.83 23.43
N LEU A 738 -27.52 -10.99 23.47
CA LEU A 738 -27.48 -11.92 24.61
C LEU A 738 -26.45 -13.02 24.34
N ALA A 739 -25.62 -13.33 25.34
CA ALA A 739 -24.63 -14.39 25.30
C ALA A 739 -25.05 -15.55 26.22
N ASN A 740 -24.89 -16.78 25.73
CA ASN A 740 -25.07 -17.98 26.56
C ASN A 740 -23.87 -18.13 27.50
N GLN A 741 -24.11 -18.38 28.78
CA GLN A 741 -23.05 -18.71 29.73
C GLN A 741 -22.34 -20.02 29.35
N CYS A 742 -21.02 -20.05 29.56
CA CYS A 742 -20.15 -21.18 29.27
C CYS A 742 -19.42 -21.63 30.54
N ASP A 743 -19.16 -22.94 30.68
CA ASP A 743 -18.39 -23.47 31.81
C ASP A 743 -16.88 -23.24 31.64
N THR A 744 -16.39 -23.20 30.39
CA THR A 744 -14.96 -23.05 30.09
C THR A 744 -14.70 -22.09 28.94
N LEU A 745 -13.50 -21.48 28.92
CA LEU A 745 -13.00 -20.68 27.79
C LEU A 745 -13.01 -21.47 26.47
N ARG A 746 -12.75 -22.77 26.54
CA ARG A 746 -12.75 -23.65 25.37
C ARG A 746 -14.15 -23.79 24.77
N ASP A 747 -15.20 -23.77 25.58
CA ASP A 747 -16.58 -23.83 25.09
C ASP A 747 -17.02 -22.48 24.52
N ALA A 748 -16.59 -21.38 25.16
CA ALA A 748 -16.78 -20.02 24.66
C ALA A 748 -16.16 -19.83 23.27
N THR A 749 -14.88 -20.14 23.11
CA THR A 749 -14.14 -19.98 21.84
C THR A 749 -14.57 -20.94 20.74
N ARG A 750 -15.30 -22.02 21.07
CA ARG A 750 -15.84 -23.00 20.11
C ARG A 750 -17.33 -22.85 19.84
N ASN A 751 -17.97 -21.81 20.38
CA ASN A 751 -19.42 -21.58 20.28
C ASN A 751 -20.26 -22.78 20.75
N ARG A 752 -19.92 -23.35 21.92
CA ARG A 752 -20.60 -24.53 22.50
C ARG A 752 -21.40 -24.23 23.78
N CYS A 753 -21.65 -22.96 24.05
CA CYS A 753 -22.29 -22.51 25.29
C CYS A 753 -23.80 -22.71 25.26
N ASN A 754 -24.35 -23.21 26.37
CA ASN A 754 -25.77 -23.56 26.52
C ASN A 754 -26.36 -23.14 27.89
N GLY A 755 -25.63 -22.32 28.65
CA GLY A 755 -26.08 -21.80 29.95
C GLY A 755 -27.03 -20.61 29.83
N ASP A 756 -27.22 -19.92 30.95
CA ASP A 756 -28.18 -18.81 31.04
C ASP A 756 -27.77 -17.62 30.15
N LEU A 757 -28.77 -16.90 29.63
CA LEU A 757 -28.56 -15.75 28.75
C LEU A 757 -28.20 -14.51 29.55
N ASN A 758 -27.10 -13.86 29.18
CA ASN A 758 -26.61 -12.64 29.81
C ASN A 758 -26.41 -11.54 28.76
N PRO A 759 -26.86 -10.29 28.99
CA PRO A 759 -26.66 -9.21 28.04
C PRO A 759 -25.19 -8.82 27.96
N MET A 760 -24.62 -8.83 26.76
CA MET A 760 -23.27 -8.33 26.49
C MET A 760 -23.30 -6.80 26.37
N GLY A 761 -22.27 -6.12 26.89
CA GLY A 761 -22.14 -4.67 26.73
C GLY A 761 -23.29 -3.92 27.39
N ASN A 762 -23.89 -2.94 26.69
CA ASN A 762 -24.99 -2.07 27.11
C ASN A 762 -24.63 -0.88 28.03
N SER A 763 -25.59 0.02 28.24
CA SER A 763 -25.44 1.23 29.06
C SER A 763 -25.87 1.09 30.52
N ASP A 764 -26.23 -0.11 30.98
CA ASP A 764 -26.63 -0.34 32.37
C ASP A 764 -25.43 -0.32 33.32
N LEU A 765 -25.37 0.69 34.18
CA LEU A 765 -24.25 0.85 35.11
C LEU A 765 -24.25 -0.17 36.26
N ASN A 766 -25.40 -0.79 36.54
CA ASN A 766 -25.64 -1.63 37.71
C ASN A 766 -25.46 -3.13 37.43
N LYS A 767 -24.69 -3.50 36.39
CA LYS A 767 -24.36 -4.90 36.12
C LYS A 767 -23.56 -5.48 37.28
N TYR A 768 -23.80 -6.76 37.56
CA TYR A 768 -23.18 -7.46 38.69
C TYR A 768 -22.68 -8.84 38.26
N LYS A 769 -21.74 -9.38 39.04
CA LYS A 769 -21.17 -10.72 38.85
C LYS A 769 -22.25 -11.80 38.97
N VAL A 770 -22.40 -12.63 37.95
CA VAL A 770 -23.30 -13.80 38.00
C VAL A 770 -22.60 -14.91 38.77
N ALA A 771 -23.24 -15.45 39.82
CA ALA A 771 -22.66 -16.54 40.61
C ALA A 771 -22.42 -17.79 39.73
N SER A 772 -21.22 -18.37 39.78
CA SER A 772 -20.90 -19.60 39.05
C SER A 772 -21.69 -20.79 39.60
N ARG A 773 -22.22 -21.65 38.72
CA ARG A 773 -22.80 -22.94 39.13
C ARG A 773 -21.65 -23.80 39.69
N GLN A 774 -21.74 -24.21 40.95
CA GLN A 774 -20.81 -25.21 41.48
C GLN A 774 -20.95 -26.51 40.68
N PRO A 775 -19.85 -27.18 40.28
CA PRO A 775 -19.93 -28.50 39.67
C PRO A 775 -20.58 -29.47 40.67
N PRO A 776 -21.44 -30.39 40.23
CA PRO A 776 -22.03 -31.38 41.13
C PRO A 776 -20.92 -32.21 41.78
N ALA A 777 -20.99 -32.35 43.11
CA ALA A 777 -20.05 -33.15 43.89
C ALA A 777 -19.89 -34.56 43.30
N GLY A 778 -18.62 -35.00 43.20
CA GLY A 778 -18.18 -36.10 42.36
C GLY A 778 -18.92 -37.42 42.53
N ARG A 779 -19.09 -38.13 41.40
CA ARG A 779 -19.26 -39.59 41.41
C ARG A 779 -17.89 -40.25 41.23
N ASP A 780 -17.59 -41.13 42.17
CA ASP A 780 -16.43 -42.02 42.24
C ASP A 780 -16.27 -42.83 40.93
N PRO A 781 -15.10 -42.83 40.27
CA PRO A 781 -14.88 -43.56 39.00
C PRO A 781 -14.65 -45.07 39.20
N ARG A 782 -15.38 -45.72 40.10
CA ARG A 782 -15.30 -47.17 40.35
C ARG A 782 -16.67 -47.85 40.48
N SER A 783 -17.47 -47.77 39.43
CA SER A 783 -18.55 -48.70 39.07
C SER A 783 -19.11 -48.21 37.73
N GLU A 784 -19.24 -48.95 36.64
CA GLU A 784 -19.33 -50.38 36.38
C GLU A 784 -18.96 -50.57 34.90
N GLU A 785 -18.23 -51.64 34.60
CA GLU A 785 -18.10 -52.19 33.25
C GLU A 785 -19.41 -52.89 32.84
N THR A 786 -19.55 -53.05 31.51
CA THR A 786 -20.34 -54.04 30.75
C THR A 786 -21.66 -53.55 30.12
N PRO A 787 -22.15 -54.18 29.03
CA PRO A 787 -21.74 -53.82 27.66
C PRO A 787 -22.94 -53.68 26.68
N TYR A 788 -22.64 -53.16 25.48
CA TYR A 788 -23.36 -53.31 24.20
C TYR A 788 -24.81 -53.84 24.19
N SER A 789 -25.72 -53.00 23.69
CA SER A 789 -26.72 -53.37 22.67
C SER A 789 -27.03 -52.18 21.78
#